data_AF-A0A1S1J082-F1
#
_entry.id   AF-A0A1S1J082-F1
#
_cell.length_a   1.000
_cell.length_b   1.000
_cell.length_c   1.000
_cell.angle_alpha   90.00
_cell.angle_beta   90.00
_cell.angle_gamma   90.00
#
_symmetry.space_group_name_H-M   'P 1'
#
loop_
_entity.id
_entity.type
_entity.pdbx_description
1 polymer ?
#
loop_
_entity_poly.entity_id
_entity_poly.type
_entity_poly.pdbx_seq_one_letter_code
_entity_poly.pdbx_strand_id
1 'polypeptide(L)'
;MDIVTDLTAEAISYLTLFQDILKSNPQNTFPRALLEKDSWKNLGNENENQYGIYELTPGQIDEITDLVWHSPDKHGDKNLTKIYLDILYDLLGWLADNIDERYMDKPESSELLLFRVPFFWRQRIRTALYKENLGKRKELSAALRYMPVQVVQAITGQNKSAYEIRLYQFYAAKDKVYDYSEILNVDDAKKHKDWWNENGEQALTYLTDDKQLLEQLLNNKSKRKIRTEFPLPFETLFNDELDEIREARKKRSEEWQASTTSDDSVYENLLKIASSESKVCDPMSRAIDMKLTGLAFSGGGIRSATFNLGILQKLASLDVLEKIDYISTVSGGGYIGTWYTSWIKRSGSFSKVTDQLCPDKSSDPFADEVRPIRWLRMFSNYLSPNVGMMSPDAWTSGMTWLRNTLVNQILLLLVLLTVFSTILDLYKGWEILGLFFKGLEKKDEIPFFWLNTVMLSIGALTAAFAMRSYYKIKRKRKVARATKIWNILNLDIPFLTKVSSVLPYLLIIWTIICAFLVSTFMFNISIDEICRKHEDLYGWFIYNISLPGFIALIFVAILGNYHKRYDLIQLGKANVVTEKSSNEANKEAKNETTRTRFVNWFTIILIISSAIAAVVLSILLYLFWKNYESILIPIRNFNPKVCSDKVMLLLGLPIVLEIFSLAIITRMAILGKMFPDYRREWWGRTGGYINRFVLFWVIICFAVFIMPDLWDSFKAKDALIMLPITGGWAGVVAWGVKIAFASKGDEDPKKTNSIVNIVVKLVPFIFMIGVLLIGSGIINLIRIGNSDFVNRLTTVGLALVTLFLSWRVGVNEFSLHHFYRNRLIRAFMGATRSREDRIKTANAFTGFDTNDDILLSSMKVEDGYFGPYPILNTALNATVVSALDRQDRKAESFVFTPLYCGYDFSPTRPSTYDVDHVYEYGYRPTNKFSNEKGGPTIGTAMAISGAAVNPNWGYHSSAPMAFLLTIFNVRLGWWIGNTRLKRWKDSDPRGGLLYLIHDLTGKSDINMDYVCLSDGGHFDNMGLYELIRRRCNHIILGDGEQDQDVACEGLANAIRRCRIDFGVEIVFEDFKDITKLAEEGKKKHVIKGEITYPGIKRKGTLIYIKAALTGDEPIDIREYALANPDFPQQSTADQFFDEAQFESYRKLGYHSIEHIQELGLT
;
A
#
# COMPACT_ATOMS: atom_id res chain seq x y z
N MET A 1 -11.07 -24.46 -3.69
CA MET A 1 -10.43 -23.84 -2.50
C MET A 1 -10.88 -22.40 -2.24
N ASP A 2 -11.08 -21.61 -3.30
CA ASP A 2 -11.41 -20.18 -3.23
C ASP A 2 -12.87 -19.90 -2.84
N ILE A 3 -13.77 -20.78 -3.26
CA ILE A 3 -15.18 -20.80 -2.87
C ILE A 3 -15.33 -20.92 -1.36
N VAL A 4 -14.53 -21.79 -0.74
CA VAL A 4 -14.63 -22.05 0.70
C VAL A 4 -14.18 -20.83 1.48
N THR A 5 -13.09 -20.17 1.07
CA THR A 5 -12.64 -18.91 1.69
C THR A 5 -13.71 -17.83 1.59
N ASP A 6 -14.29 -17.63 0.39
CA ASP A 6 -15.31 -16.61 0.16
C ASP A 6 -16.61 -16.90 0.96
N LEU A 7 -17.13 -18.14 0.90
CA LEU A 7 -18.30 -18.55 1.70
C LEU A 7 -18.08 -18.43 3.21
N THR A 8 -16.88 -18.81 3.67
CA THR A 8 -16.52 -18.72 5.09
C THR A 8 -16.48 -17.26 5.55
N ALA A 9 -15.88 -16.38 4.74
CA ALA A 9 -15.78 -14.97 5.06
C ALA A 9 -17.17 -14.29 5.05
N GLU A 10 -18.02 -14.67 4.10
CA GLU A 10 -19.42 -14.21 4.03
C GLU A 10 -20.17 -14.62 5.30
N ALA A 11 -20.20 -15.91 5.63
CA ALA A 11 -20.85 -16.43 6.82
C ALA A 11 -20.39 -15.75 8.12
N ILE A 12 -19.09 -15.49 8.25
CA ILE A 12 -18.54 -14.86 9.45
C ILE A 12 -18.93 -13.41 9.58
N SER A 13 -19.10 -12.71 8.46
CA SER A 13 -19.55 -11.32 8.50
C SER A 13 -20.96 -11.23 9.08
N TYR A 14 -21.84 -12.17 8.71
CA TYR A 14 -23.16 -12.30 9.34
C TYR A 14 -23.06 -12.61 10.84
N LEU A 15 -22.23 -13.57 11.25
CA LEU A 15 -22.07 -13.94 12.67
C LEU A 15 -21.48 -12.82 13.51
N THR A 16 -20.46 -12.12 13.02
CA THR A 16 -19.75 -11.07 13.77
C THR A 16 -20.61 -9.83 13.94
N LEU A 17 -21.32 -9.41 12.90
CA LEU A 17 -22.33 -8.36 13.01
C LEU A 17 -23.43 -8.74 13.99
N PHE A 18 -23.88 -10.01 14.00
CA PHE A 18 -24.88 -10.47 14.96
C PHE A 18 -24.35 -10.43 16.40
N GLN A 19 -23.11 -10.88 16.62
CA GLN A 19 -22.43 -10.79 17.92
C GLN A 19 -22.32 -9.33 18.40
N ASP A 20 -22.00 -8.39 17.50
CA ASP A 20 -21.94 -6.96 17.81
C ASP A 20 -23.31 -6.39 18.18
N ILE A 21 -24.34 -6.67 17.38
CA ILE A 21 -25.74 -6.31 17.65
C ILE A 21 -26.14 -6.77 19.05
N LEU A 22 -25.87 -8.03 19.39
CA LEU A 22 -26.22 -8.59 20.70
C LEU A 22 -25.43 -7.96 21.86
N LYS A 23 -24.14 -7.64 21.68
CA LYS A 23 -23.27 -7.00 22.70
C LYS A 23 -23.61 -5.54 22.94
N SER A 24 -24.15 -4.85 21.94
CA SER A 24 -24.37 -3.40 21.97
C SER A 24 -25.52 -2.95 22.90
N ASN A 25 -26.39 -3.85 23.34
CA ASN A 25 -27.54 -3.51 24.18
C ASN A 25 -27.37 -4.05 25.63
N PRO A 26 -27.18 -3.16 26.63
CA PRO A 26 -26.98 -3.54 28.03
C PRO A 26 -28.24 -4.11 28.73
N GLN A 27 -29.42 -4.06 28.10
CA GLN A 27 -30.65 -4.70 28.62
C GLN A 27 -30.88 -6.13 28.12
N ASN A 28 -30.00 -6.68 27.28
CA ASN A 28 -30.16 -8.03 26.74
C ASN A 28 -29.89 -9.09 27.82
N THR A 29 -30.94 -9.60 28.46
CA THR A 29 -30.89 -10.96 29.02
C THR A 29 -30.83 -11.94 27.86
N PHE A 30 -29.69 -12.58 27.64
CA PHE A 30 -29.51 -13.54 26.55
C PHE A 30 -30.64 -14.60 26.57
N PRO A 31 -31.45 -14.71 25.50
CA PRO A 31 -32.49 -15.72 25.41
C PRO A 31 -31.90 -17.12 25.55
N ARG A 32 -32.52 -17.98 26.36
CA ARG A 32 -32.05 -19.37 26.54
C ARG A 32 -31.91 -20.13 25.22
N ALA A 33 -32.73 -19.79 24.22
CA ALA A 33 -32.68 -20.37 22.88
C ALA A 33 -31.37 -20.10 22.11
N LEU A 34 -30.55 -19.11 22.50
CA LEU A 34 -29.24 -18.87 21.89
C LEU A 34 -28.11 -19.64 22.60
N LEU A 35 -28.38 -20.24 23.77
CA LEU A 35 -27.40 -21.00 24.54
C LEU A 35 -27.20 -22.42 23.98
N GLU A 36 -28.24 -22.99 23.37
CA GLU A 36 -28.23 -24.38 22.87
C GLU A 36 -28.28 -24.40 21.33
N LYS A 37 -27.33 -25.11 20.69
CA LYS A 37 -27.26 -25.17 19.22
C LYS A 37 -28.52 -25.74 18.57
N ASP A 38 -29.18 -26.71 19.22
CA ASP A 38 -30.37 -27.36 18.66
C ASP A 38 -31.58 -26.42 18.62
N SER A 39 -31.59 -25.41 19.49
CA SER A 39 -32.58 -24.34 19.49
C SER A 39 -32.41 -23.39 18.30
N TRP A 40 -31.22 -23.33 17.68
CA TRP A 40 -30.96 -22.44 16.55
C TRP A 40 -31.83 -22.74 15.32
N LYS A 41 -32.24 -24.00 15.15
CA LYS A 41 -33.11 -24.45 14.05
C LYS A 41 -34.51 -23.85 14.11
N ASN A 42 -34.96 -23.48 15.32
CA ASN A 42 -36.32 -23.00 15.56
C ASN A 42 -36.39 -21.47 15.61
N LEU A 43 -35.26 -20.75 15.52
CA LEU A 43 -35.21 -19.29 15.67
C LEU A 43 -36.07 -18.55 14.63
N GLY A 44 -36.18 -19.10 13.41
CA GLY A 44 -36.94 -18.49 12.31
C GLY A 44 -38.46 -18.74 12.33
N ASN A 45 -38.98 -19.54 13.26
CA ASN A 45 -40.40 -19.90 13.34
C ASN A 45 -41.19 -19.10 14.40
N GLU A 46 -40.49 -18.38 15.27
CA GLU A 46 -41.11 -17.57 16.34
C GLU A 46 -41.11 -16.07 15.97
N ASN A 47 -42.07 -15.31 16.50
CA ASN A 47 -42.34 -13.92 16.09
C ASN A 47 -41.07 -13.04 16.09
N GLU A 48 -40.93 -12.19 15.06
CA GLU A 48 -39.77 -11.28 14.75
C GLU A 48 -39.25 -10.41 15.93
N ASN A 49 -39.94 -10.36 17.07
CA ASN A 49 -39.66 -9.49 18.22
C ASN A 49 -39.06 -10.21 19.45
N GLN A 50 -38.77 -11.52 19.40
CA GLN A 50 -38.42 -12.30 20.60
C GLN A 50 -36.97 -12.18 21.10
N TYR A 51 -36.03 -11.71 20.27
CA TYR A 51 -34.58 -11.70 20.60
C TYR A 51 -34.02 -10.32 20.97
N GLY A 52 -34.87 -9.34 21.27
CA GLY A 52 -34.41 -8.08 21.83
C GLY A 52 -33.65 -7.15 20.86
N ILE A 53 -33.73 -7.40 19.54
CA ILE A 53 -33.16 -6.51 18.51
C ILE A 53 -34.05 -5.27 18.40
N TYR A 54 -33.94 -4.40 19.39
CA TYR A 54 -34.56 -3.08 19.40
C TYR A 54 -33.47 -2.07 19.08
N GLU A 55 -33.73 -1.22 18.08
CA GLU A 55 -32.90 -0.04 17.78
C GLU A 55 -31.45 -0.35 17.31
N LEU A 56 -31.30 -0.81 16.07
CA LEU A 56 -29.99 -0.94 15.41
C LEU A 56 -29.30 0.41 15.28
N THR A 57 -27.99 0.45 15.55
CA THR A 57 -27.18 1.65 15.32
C THR A 57 -27.02 1.94 13.82
N PRO A 58 -26.77 3.19 13.40
CA PRO A 58 -26.54 3.52 11.99
C PRO A 58 -25.37 2.76 11.37
N GLY A 59 -24.33 2.46 12.16
CA GLY A 59 -23.20 1.64 11.70
C GLY A 59 -23.63 0.21 11.38
N GLN A 60 -24.40 -0.41 12.26
CA GLN A 60 -24.97 -1.75 12.03
C GLN A 60 -25.92 -1.76 10.82
N ILE A 61 -26.73 -0.72 10.61
CA ILE A 61 -27.59 -0.60 9.43
C ILE A 61 -26.76 -0.48 8.14
N ASP A 62 -25.68 0.30 8.16
CA ASP A 62 -24.78 0.43 7.02
C ASP A 62 -24.10 -0.92 6.72
N GLU A 63 -23.62 -1.64 7.74
CA GLU A 63 -23.03 -2.99 7.58
C GLU A 63 -24.05 -4.03 7.06
N ILE A 64 -25.30 -4.01 7.54
CA ILE A 64 -26.39 -4.85 6.99
C ILE A 64 -26.62 -4.53 5.52
N THR A 65 -26.61 -3.24 5.17
CA THR A 65 -26.84 -2.77 3.80
C THR A 65 -25.74 -3.27 2.86
N ASP A 66 -24.49 -3.24 3.32
CA ASP A 66 -23.33 -3.72 2.57
C ASP A 66 -23.31 -5.24 2.44
N LEU A 67 -23.74 -5.97 3.47
CA LEU A 67 -23.80 -7.44 3.48
C LEU A 67 -24.92 -8.01 2.60
N VAL A 68 -26.15 -7.53 2.76
CA VAL A 68 -27.30 -8.06 1.99
C VAL A 68 -27.25 -7.60 0.53
N TRP A 69 -26.67 -6.43 0.28
CA TRP A 69 -26.64 -5.71 -1.00
C TRP A 69 -28.02 -5.48 -1.62
N HIS A 70 -28.21 -4.33 -2.26
CA HIS A 70 -29.43 -4.03 -3.02
C HIS A 70 -29.08 -3.22 -4.27
N SER A 71 -29.96 -3.18 -5.27
CA SER A 71 -29.74 -2.40 -6.51
C SER A 71 -29.52 -0.86 -6.23
N PRO A 72 -29.48 0.04 -7.23
CA PRO A 72 -29.41 1.51 -7.03
C PRO A 72 -30.69 2.37 -7.05
N ASP A 73 -31.90 1.89 -7.47
CA ASP A 73 -33.33 2.40 -7.27
C ASP A 73 -34.42 2.01 -6.11
N LYS A 74 -34.51 0.86 -5.40
CA LYS A 74 -35.20 0.42 -4.12
C LYS A 74 -34.58 0.67 -2.68
N HIS A 75 -35.20 1.47 -1.81
CA HIS A 75 -34.74 1.67 -0.41
C HIS A 75 -35.76 1.12 0.57
N GLY A 76 -35.29 0.38 1.59
CA GLY A 76 -36.12 -0.07 2.70
C GLY A 76 -35.30 -0.71 3.81
N ASP A 77 -34.89 0.08 4.80
CA ASP A 77 -34.05 -0.37 5.94
C ASP A 77 -34.71 -1.54 6.71
N LYS A 78 -36.04 -1.52 6.81
CA LYS A 78 -36.80 -2.58 7.52
C LYS A 78 -36.80 -3.92 6.79
N ASN A 79 -36.92 -3.91 5.46
CA ASN A 79 -36.91 -5.14 4.68
C ASN A 79 -35.50 -5.74 4.63
N LEU A 80 -34.45 -4.91 4.54
CA LEU A 80 -33.06 -5.39 4.58
C LEU A 80 -32.69 -6.04 5.91
N THR A 81 -33.14 -5.45 7.03
CA THR A 81 -32.93 -6.03 8.36
C THR A 81 -33.60 -7.40 8.47
N LYS A 82 -34.83 -7.53 7.96
CA LYS A 82 -35.54 -8.81 7.92
C LYS A 82 -34.78 -9.85 7.09
N ILE A 83 -34.35 -9.48 5.88
CA ILE A 83 -33.59 -10.37 4.99
C ILE A 83 -32.27 -10.80 5.63
N TYR A 84 -31.56 -9.89 6.29
CA TYR A 84 -30.35 -10.21 7.05
C TYR A 84 -30.63 -11.25 8.14
N LEU A 85 -31.70 -11.08 8.92
CA LEU A 85 -32.08 -12.03 9.97
C LEU A 85 -32.50 -13.38 9.38
N ASP A 86 -33.24 -13.41 8.28
CA ASP A 86 -33.63 -14.65 7.61
C ASP A 86 -32.40 -15.45 7.17
N ILE A 87 -31.43 -14.77 6.53
CA ILE A 87 -30.15 -15.38 6.11
C ILE A 87 -29.35 -15.86 7.33
N LEU A 88 -29.30 -15.05 8.40
CA LEU A 88 -28.63 -15.41 9.64
C LEU A 88 -29.27 -16.66 10.30
N TYR A 89 -30.59 -16.77 10.33
CA TYR A 89 -31.28 -17.93 10.88
C TYR A 89 -31.05 -19.19 10.03
N ASP A 90 -31.10 -19.06 8.70
CA ASP A 90 -30.72 -20.13 7.79
C ASP A 90 -29.26 -20.58 8.04
N LEU A 91 -28.34 -19.63 8.25
CA LEU A 91 -26.94 -19.89 8.59
C LEU A 91 -26.78 -20.57 9.96
N LEU A 92 -27.47 -20.09 11.00
CA LEU A 92 -27.42 -20.69 12.34
C LEU A 92 -28.02 -22.10 12.35
N GLY A 93 -29.09 -22.33 11.59
CA GLY A 93 -29.67 -23.66 11.37
C GLY A 93 -28.67 -24.60 10.69
N TRP A 94 -28.01 -24.13 9.62
CA TRP A 94 -26.93 -24.88 8.96
C TRP A 94 -25.78 -25.17 9.94
N LEU A 95 -25.36 -24.20 10.76
CA LEU A 95 -24.31 -24.40 11.76
C LEU A 95 -24.71 -25.44 12.81
N ALA A 96 -25.96 -25.46 13.26
CA ALA A 96 -26.45 -26.46 14.21
C ALA A 96 -26.30 -27.90 13.67
N ASP A 97 -26.56 -28.09 12.38
CA ASP A 97 -26.45 -29.40 11.71
C ASP A 97 -25.00 -29.85 11.46
N ASN A 98 -24.06 -28.91 11.32
CA ASN A 98 -22.70 -29.20 10.84
C ASN A 98 -21.60 -29.00 11.92
N ILE A 99 -21.96 -28.69 13.17
CA ILE A 99 -21.01 -28.61 14.30
C ILE A 99 -21.08 -29.88 15.14
N ASP A 100 -19.93 -30.55 15.26
CA ASP A 100 -19.70 -31.72 16.11
C ASP A 100 -19.88 -31.39 17.61
N GLU A 101 -20.61 -32.25 18.33
CA GLU A 101 -20.90 -32.16 19.77
C GLU A 101 -19.63 -32.04 20.64
N ARG A 102 -18.48 -32.56 20.19
CA ARG A 102 -17.21 -32.52 20.93
C ARG A 102 -16.63 -31.11 21.14
N TYR A 103 -17.13 -30.13 20.40
CA TYR A 103 -16.73 -28.72 20.54
C TYR A 103 -17.71 -27.89 21.36
N MET A 104 -18.68 -28.54 22.00
CA MET A 104 -19.56 -27.91 22.96
C MET A 104 -18.81 -27.61 24.26
N ASP A 105 -19.23 -26.53 24.90
CA ASP A 105 -18.76 -26.13 26.20
C ASP A 105 -18.97 -27.27 27.20
N LYS A 106 -17.88 -27.68 27.87
CA LYS A 106 -18.03 -28.46 29.11
C LYS A 106 -18.85 -27.59 30.08
N PRO A 107 -19.68 -28.17 30.96
CA PRO A 107 -20.51 -27.41 31.91
C PRO A 107 -19.74 -26.42 32.82
N GLU A 108 -18.41 -26.47 32.83
CA GLU A 108 -17.50 -25.58 33.56
C GLU A 108 -17.00 -24.36 32.74
N SER A 109 -17.30 -24.26 31.44
CA SER A 109 -16.88 -23.15 30.56
C SER A 109 -17.86 -21.96 30.65
N SER A 110 -17.34 -20.78 30.98
CA SER A 110 -18.12 -19.52 31.05
C SER A 110 -18.36 -18.83 29.71
N GLU A 111 -17.76 -19.33 28.62
CA GLU A 111 -17.91 -18.73 27.29
C GLU A 111 -19.01 -19.43 26.49
N LEU A 112 -19.96 -18.67 25.96
CA LEU A 112 -21.02 -19.18 25.09
C LEU A 112 -20.47 -19.53 23.69
N LEU A 113 -20.83 -20.70 23.17
CA LEU A 113 -20.46 -21.16 21.82
C LEU A 113 -20.64 -20.09 20.72
N LEU A 114 -21.78 -19.38 20.71
CA LEU A 114 -22.07 -18.33 19.73
C LEU A 114 -21.06 -17.17 19.77
N PHE A 115 -20.53 -16.83 20.93
CA PHE A 115 -19.64 -15.69 21.16
C PHE A 115 -18.15 -16.01 21.02
N ARG A 116 -17.83 -17.23 20.57
CA ARG A 116 -16.46 -17.59 20.21
C ARG A 116 -15.93 -16.68 19.10
N VAL A 117 -14.62 -16.46 19.15
CA VAL A 117 -13.91 -15.55 18.24
C VAL A 117 -14.09 -15.95 16.76
N PRO A 118 -14.03 -14.99 15.81
CA PRO A 118 -14.23 -15.27 14.38
C PRO A 118 -13.34 -16.40 13.83
N PHE A 119 -12.12 -16.53 14.36
CA PHE A 119 -11.19 -17.59 13.98
C PHE A 119 -11.77 -19.00 14.24
N PHE A 120 -12.43 -19.20 15.38
CA PHE A 120 -13.09 -20.47 15.70
C PHE A 120 -14.12 -20.83 14.61
N TRP A 121 -14.98 -19.87 14.28
CA TRP A 121 -16.00 -20.03 13.25
C TRP A 121 -15.42 -20.31 11.86
N ARG A 122 -14.30 -19.65 11.47
CA ARG A 122 -13.57 -19.96 10.23
C ARG A 122 -13.23 -21.43 10.15
N GLN A 123 -12.59 -21.94 11.19
CA GLN A 123 -12.08 -23.30 11.19
C GLN A 123 -13.23 -24.33 11.11
N ARG A 124 -14.33 -24.10 11.84
CA ARG A 124 -15.48 -25.01 11.84
C ARG A 124 -16.19 -25.05 10.50
N ILE A 125 -16.53 -23.90 9.95
CA ILE A 125 -17.20 -23.78 8.64
C ILE A 125 -16.33 -24.42 7.56
N ARG A 126 -15.03 -24.11 7.53
CA ARG A 126 -14.09 -24.73 6.59
C ARG A 126 -14.04 -26.24 6.73
N THR A 127 -13.99 -26.76 7.95
CA THR A 127 -13.94 -28.20 8.20
C THR A 127 -15.16 -28.90 7.60
N ALA A 128 -16.37 -28.36 7.79
CA ALA A 128 -17.60 -28.89 7.21
C ALA A 128 -17.58 -28.85 5.67
N LEU A 129 -17.10 -27.75 5.07
CA LEU A 129 -17.05 -27.56 3.62
C LEU A 129 -16.00 -28.43 2.89
N TYR A 130 -14.99 -28.92 3.62
CA TYR A 130 -13.93 -29.79 3.06
C TYR A 130 -14.12 -31.27 3.41
N LYS A 131 -14.48 -31.64 4.65
CA LYS A 131 -14.42 -33.03 5.13
C LYS A 131 -15.67 -33.86 4.89
N GLU A 132 -16.86 -33.28 4.99
CA GLU A 132 -18.10 -34.07 5.15
C GLU A 132 -18.77 -34.41 3.82
N ASN A 133 -19.04 -33.41 2.96
CA ASN A 133 -19.58 -33.61 1.60
C ASN A 133 -19.44 -32.32 0.77
N LEU A 134 -19.03 -32.40 -0.51
CA LEU A 134 -19.04 -31.25 -1.43
C LEU A 134 -20.44 -30.62 -1.59
N GLY A 135 -21.51 -31.41 -1.38
CA GLY A 135 -22.89 -30.94 -1.30
C GLY A 135 -23.12 -29.86 -0.22
N LYS A 136 -22.33 -29.83 0.86
CA LYS A 136 -22.41 -28.80 1.91
C LYS A 136 -22.14 -27.39 1.39
N ARG A 137 -21.35 -27.26 0.32
CA ARG A 137 -21.14 -25.96 -0.35
C ARG A 137 -22.42 -25.43 -0.98
N LYS A 138 -23.24 -26.32 -1.57
CA LYS A 138 -24.56 -25.96 -2.13
C LYS A 138 -25.53 -25.57 -1.02
N GLU A 139 -25.54 -26.32 0.08
CA GLU A 139 -26.37 -26.02 1.26
C GLU A 139 -26.02 -24.66 1.87
N LEU A 140 -24.72 -24.38 2.11
CA LEU A 140 -24.29 -23.10 2.68
C LEU A 140 -24.53 -21.93 1.71
N SER A 141 -24.25 -22.11 0.41
CA SER A 141 -24.55 -21.10 -0.61
C SER A 141 -26.05 -20.79 -0.66
N ALA A 142 -26.92 -21.80 -0.48
CA ALA A 142 -28.36 -21.62 -0.39
C ALA A 142 -28.79 -20.90 0.90
N ALA A 143 -28.17 -21.23 2.05
CA ALA A 143 -28.43 -20.59 3.34
C ALA A 143 -28.03 -19.10 3.31
N LEU A 144 -26.86 -18.79 2.75
CA LEU A 144 -26.37 -17.42 2.58
C LEU A 144 -27.03 -16.67 1.42
N ARG A 145 -27.76 -17.37 0.55
CA ARG A 145 -28.31 -16.83 -0.72
C ARG A 145 -27.24 -16.17 -1.59
N TYR A 146 -26.02 -16.70 -1.51
CA TYR A 146 -24.80 -16.10 -2.04
C TYR A 146 -24.01 -17.08 -2.90
N MET A 147 -23.58 -16.64 -4.08
CA MET A 147 -22.70 -17.34 -5.00
C MET A 147 -21.30 -16.73 -4.94
N PRO A 148 -20.25 -17.54 -4.73
CA PRO A 148 -18.88 -17.06 -4.66
C PRO A 148 -18.43 -16.29 -5.90
N VAL A 149 -17.63 -15.24 -5.70
CA VAL A 149 -17.18 -14.35 -6.78
C VAL A 149 -16.45 -15.10 -7.90
N GLN A 150 -15.66 -16.12 -7.54
CA GLN A 150 -14.84 -16.88 -8.49
C GLN A 150 -15.71 -17.72 -9.43
N VAL A 151 -16.85 -18.24 -8.95
CA VAL A 151 -17.80 -18.99 -9.78
C VAL A 151 -18.45 -18.06 -10.80
N VAL A 152 -18.92 -16.89 -10.36
CA VAL A 152 -19.48 -15.86 -11.25
C VAL A 152 -18.45 -15.45 -12.30
N GLN A 153 -17.21 -15.19 -11.87
CA GLN A 153 -16.13 -14.75 -12.75
C GLN A 153 -15.68 -15.80 -13.77
N ALA A 154 -15.65 -17.08 -13.39
CA ALA A 154 -15.33 -18.17 -14.30
C ALA A 154 -16.33 -18.25 -15.47
N ILE A 155 -17.59 -17.89 -15.21
CA ILE A 155 -18.66 -17.86 -16.22
C ILE A 155 -18.62 -16.55 -17.03
N THR A 156 -18.50 -15.40 -16.37
CA THR A 156 -18.63 -14.09 -17.04
C THR A 156 -17.35 -13.53 -17.66
N GLY A 157 -16.18 -13.98 -17.18
CA GLY A 157 -14.88 -13.39 -17.50
C GLY A 157 -14.67 -11.98 -16.93
N GLN A 158 -13.61 -11.27 -17.37
CA GLN A 158 -13.18 -9.96 -16.84
C GLN A 158 -13.87 -8.73 -17.41
N ASN A 159 -14.73 -8.90 -18.43
CA ASN A 159 -15.29 -7.76 -19.16
C ASN A 159 -16.54 -7.16 -18.48
N LYS A 160 -17.04 -7.77 -17.40
CA LYS A 160 -18.23 -7.30 -16.69
C LYS A 160 -17.89 -6.27 -15.63
N SER A 161 -18.77 -5.30 -15.45
CA SER A 161 -18.63 -4.29 -14.40
C SER A 161 -18.80 -4.93 -13.02
N ALA A 162 -18.16 -4.37 -11.99
CA ALA A 162 -18.29 -4.87 -10.61
C ALA A 162 -19.76 -4.93 -10.13
N TYR A 163 -20.59 -3.99 -10.59
CA TYR A 163 -22.02 -3.98 -10.35
C TYR A 163 -22.72 -5.22 -10.90
N GLU A 164 -22.41 -5.63 -12.13
CA GLU A 164 -22.98 -6.83 -12.73
C GLU A 164 -22.50 -8.10 -12.02
N ILE A 165 -21.22 -8.15 -11.61
CA ILE A 165 -20.70 -9.27 -10.83
C ILE A 165 -21.49 -9.42 -9.52
N ARG A 166 -21.69 -8.32 -8.77
CA ARG A 166 -22.52 -8.32 -7.55
C ARG A 166 -23.96 -8.76 -7.80
N LEU A 167 -24.57 -8.30 -8.89
CA LEU A 167 -25.91 -8.73 -9.27
C LEU A 167 -25.99 -10.26 -9.45
N TYR A 168 -24.96 -10.89 -10.02
CA TYR A 168 -24.95 -12.34 -10.25
C TYR A 168 -24.58 -13.17 -9.01
N GLN A 169 -24.09 -12.55 -7.93
CA GLN A 169 -23.82 -13.24 -6.67
C GLN A 169 -25.09 -13.65 -5.92
N PHE A 170 -26.26 -13.07 -6.21
CA PHE A 170 -27.52 -13.54 -5.61
C PHE A 170 -27.84 -14.94 -6.11
N TYR A 171 -27.81 -15.93 -5.22
CA TYR A 171 -28.10 -17.31 -5.59
C TYR A 171 -29.57 -17.67 -5.33
N ALA A 172 -30.30 -18.07 -6.38
CA ALA A 172 -31.66 -18.59 -6.27
C ALA A 172 -31.64 -20.12 -6.37
N ALA A 173 -31.86 -20.84 -5.26
CA ALA A 173 -32.02 -22.29 -5.31
C ALA A 173 -33.31 -22.65 -6.09
N LYS A 174 -33.25 -23.64 -7.00
CA LYS A 174 -34.42 -24.06 -7.81
C LYS A 174 -35.64 -24.48 -6.97
N ASP A 175 -35.40 -24.97 -5.75
CA ASP A 175 -36.44 -25.53 -4.87
C ASP A 175 -37.05 -24.50 -3.90
N LYS A 176 -36.46 -23.30 -3.78
CA LYS A 176 -36.99 -22.18 -2.99
C LYS A 176 -37.04 -20.95 -3.90
N VAL A 177 -38.22 -20.63 -4.43
CA VAL A 177 -38.42 -19.41 -5.22
C VAL A 177 -38.35 -18.21 -4.28
N TYR A 178 -37.15 -17.65 -4.13
CA TYR A 178 -36.96 -16.40 -3.43
C TYR A 178 -37.39 -15.24 -4.34
N ASP A 179 -38.32 -14.43 -3.87
CA ASP A 179 -38.71 -13.21 -4.59
C ASP A 179 -37.70 -12.09 -4.29
N TYR A 180 -36.74 -11.91 -5.19
CA TYR A 180 -35.77 -10.80 -5.13
C TYR A 180 -36.37 -9.45 -5.52
N SER A 181 -37.69 -9.36 -5.80
CA SER A 181 -38.37 -8.11 -6.11
C SER A 181 -38.25 -7.06 -5.00
N GLU A 182 -37.96 -7.46 -3.76
CA GLU A 182 -37.79 -6.55 -2.64
C GLU A 182 -36.44 -5.81 -2.65
N ILE A 183 -35.37 -6.43 -3.18
CA ILE A 183 -34.01 -5.87 -3.19
C ILE A 183 -33.56 -5.38 -4.59
N LEU A 184 -34.05 -6.03 -5.66
CA LEU A 184 -33.74 -5.71 -7.05
C LEU A 184 -34.82 -4.81 -7.67
N ASN A 185 -34.42 -3.92 -8.59
CA ASN A 185 -35.39 -3.24 -9.46
C ASN A 185 -35.86 -4.22 -10.59
N VAL A 186 -36.87 -3.84 -11.35
CA VAL A 186 -37.47 -4.73 -12.37
C VAL A 186 -36.45 -5.13 -13.45
N ASP A 187 -35.60 -4.20 -13.88
CA ASP A 187 -34.60 -4.44 -14.93
C ASP A 187 -33.47 -5.37 -14.45
N ASP A 188 -32.99 -5.17 -13.22
CA ASP A 188 -31.96 -6.00 -12.60
C ASP A 188 -32.50 -7.38 -12.25
N ALA A 189 -33.74 -7.49 -11.77
CA ALA A 189 -34.41 -8.76 -11.52
C ALA A 189 -34.56 -9.57 -12.82
N LYS A 190 -34.89 -8.90 -13.93
CA LYS A 190 -34.93 -9.53 -15.26
C LYS A 190 -33.55 -10.01 -15.68
N LYS A 191 -32.52 -9.15 -15.62
CA LYS A 191 -31.14 -9.50 -15.97
C LYS A 191 -30.58 -10.65 -15.13
N HIS A 192 -30.85 -10.63 -13.82
CA HIS A 192 -30.46 -11.69 -12.89
C HIS A 192 -31.13 -13.02 -13.27
N LYS A 193 -32.44 -12.99 -13.49
CA LYS A 193 -33.21 -14.19 -13.87
C LYS A 193 -32.75 -14.77 -15.20
N ASP A 194 -32.57 -13.92 -16.22
CA ASP A 194 -32.09 -14.35 -17.54
C ASP A 194 -30.71 -15.01 -17.42
N TRP A 195 -29.80 -14.42 -16.64
CA TRP A 195 -28.46 -14.97 -16.42
C TRP A 195 -28.47 -16.32 -15.69
N TRP A 196 -29.26 -16.48 -14.63
CA TRP A 196 -29.35 -17.74 -13.88
C TRP A 196 -30.06 -18.85 -14.66
N ASN A 197 -31.00 -18.52 -15.54
CA ASN A 197 -31.63 -19.49 -16.43
C ASN A 197 -30.62 -20.08 -17.41
N GLU A 198 -29.69 -19.27 -17.93
CA GLU A 198 -28.66 -19.70 -18.86
C GLU A 198 -27.47 -20.41 -18.17
N ASN A 199 -27.04 -19.93 -17.01
CA ASN A 199 -25.75 -20.30 -16.41
C ASN A 199 -25.86 -21.09 -15.09
N GLY A 200 -27.06 -21.27 -14.53
CA GLY A 200 -27.22 -21.80 -13.18
C GLY A 200 -26.71 -23.22 -12.97
N GLU A 201 -26.84 -24.10 -13.98
CA GLU A 201 -26.33 -25.47 -13.91
C GLU A 201 -24.80 -25.51 -13.93
N GLN A 202 -24.19 -24.66 -14.76
CA GLN A 202 -22.73 -24.51 -14.83
C GLN A 202 -22.16 -23.94 -13.51
N ALA A 203 -22.83 -22.94 -12.92
CA ALA A 203 -22.45 -22.38 -11.62
C ALA A 203 -22.47 -23.43 -10.50
N LEU A 204 -23.50 -24.29 -10.46
CA LEU A 204 -23.59 -25.37 -9.49
C LEU A 204 -22.51 -26.44 -9.69
N THR A 205 -22.10 -26.67 -10.93
CA THR A 205 -21.01 -27.60 -11.25
C THR A 205 -19.69 -27.06 -10.69
N TYR A 206 -19.36 -25.80 -10.99
CA TYR A 206 -18.15 -25.15 -10.48
C TYR A 206 -18.11 -24.99 -8.96
N LEU A 207 -19.26 -24.90 -8.30
CA LEU A 207 -19.31 -24.86 -6.83
C LEU A 207 -18.79 -26.17 -6.19
N THR A 208 -18.98 -27.30 -6.88
CA THR A 208 -18.62 -28.64 -6.39
C THR A 208 -17.38 -29.24 -7.05
N ASP A 209 -16.97 -28.77 -8.22
CA ASP A 209 -15.77 -29.26 -8.93
C ASP A 209 -14.68 -28.17 -8.96
N ASP A 210 -13.80 -28.22 -7.96
CA ASP A 210 -12.67 -27.29 -7.82
C ASP A 210 -11.69 -27.37 -9.01
N LYS A 211 -11.51 -28.57 -9.60
CA LYS A 211 -10.57 -28.76 -10.71
C LYS A 211 -11.10 -28.11 -11.99
N GLN A 212 -12.37 -28.34 -12.29
CA GLN A 212 -12.99 -27.75 -13.46
C GLN A 212 -13.07 -26.21 -13.34
N LEU A 213 -13.36 -25.69 -12.14
CA LEU A 213 -13.33 -24.25 -11.87
C LEU A 213 -11.92 -23.68 -12.11
N LEU A 214 -10.88 -24.30 -11.55
CA LEU A 214 -9.50 -23.84 -11.71
C LEU A 214 -9.05 -23.91 -13.17
N GLU A 215 -9.38 -24.99 -13.89
CA GLU A 215 -9.10 -25.13 -15.32
C GLU A 215 -9.73 -24.01 -16.16
N GLN A 216 -10.94 -23.56 -15.80
CA GLN A 216 -11.62 -22.45 -16.47
C GLN A 216 -11.02 -21.10 -16.11
N LEU A 217 -10.65 -20.91 -14.84
CA LEU A 217 -9.97 -19.68 -14.38
C LEU A 217 -8.57 -19.54 -15.01
N LEU A 218 -7.82 -20.63 -15.17
CA LEU A 218 -6.44 -20.63 -15.68
C LEU A 218 -6.33 -20.84 -17.20
N ASN A 219 -7.35 -21.44 -17.83
CA ASN A 219 -7.54 -21.69 -19.25
C ASN A 219 -6.35 -22.33 -20.01
N ASN A 220 -6.20 -23.66 -19.91
CA ASN A 220 -5.15 -24.42 -20.63
C ASN A 220 -5.60 -25.16 -21.91
N LYS A 221 -6.89 -25.11 -22.33
CA LYS A 221 -7.37 -25.95 -23.46
C LYS A 221 -8.21 -25.26 -24.56
N SER A 222 -8.63 -24.00 -24.43
CA SER A 222 -9.47 -23.35 -25.46
C SER A 222 -8.66 -22.57 -26.50
N LYS A 223 -8.73 -23.00 -27.77
CA LYS A 223 -8.19 -22.26 -28.94
C LYS A 223 -8.93 -20.94 -29.25
N ARG A 224 -9.93 -20.53 -28.46
CA ARG A 224 -10.61 -19.23 -28.59
C ARG A 224 -10.21 -18.33 -27.42
N LYS A 225 -9.59 -17.19 -27.75
CA LYS A 225 -9.12 -16.12 -26.85
C LYS A 225 -10.17 -15.72 -25.80
N ILE A 226 -10.06 -16.25 -24.59
CA ILE A 226 -10.43 -15.54 -23.35
C ILE A 226 -9.35 -15.87 -22.31
N ARG A 227 -8.37 -14.97 -22.16
CA ARG A 227 -7.33 -15.04 -21.12
C ARG A 227 -7.95 -14.53 -19.82
N THR A 228 -8.21 -15.38 -18.85
CA THR A 228 -8.71 -14.92 -17.54
C THR A 228 -7.52 -14.65 -16.62
N GLU A 229 -7.24 -13.35 -16.46
CA GLU A 229 -6.12 -12.79 -15.71
C GLU A 229 -6.60 -12.39 -14.30
N PHE A 230 -7.11 -13.31 -13.48
CA PHE A 230 -7.63 -13.00 -12.13
C PHE A 230 -6.60 -13.17 -11.01
N PRO A 231 -6.66 -12.34 -9.95
CA PRO A 231 -5.88 -12.58 -8.74
C PRO A 231 -6.48 -13.73 -7.93
N LEU A 232 -5.62 -14.58 -7.37
CA LEU A 232 -6.00 -15.77 -6.60
C LEU A 232 -5.80 -15.54 -5.09
N PRO A 233 -6.59 -16.18 -4.23
CA PRO A 233 -6.37 -16.17 -2.79
C PRO A 233 -5.18 -17.05 -2.37
N PHE A 234 -4.67 -16.79 -1.17
CA PHE A 234 -3.60 -17.59 -0.56
C PHE A 234 -3.90 -19.10 -0.50
N GLU A 235 -5.13 -19.53 -0.21
CA GLU A 235 -5.42 -20.97 -0.08
C GLU A 235 -5.25 -21.75 -1.38
N THR A 236 -5.45 -21.14 -2.54
CA THR A 236 -5.18 -21.76 -3.84
C THR A 236 -3.69 -22.01 -4.00
N LEU A 237 -2.88 -20.96 -3.77
CA LEU A 237 -1.42 -21.05 -3.80
C LEU A 237 -0.96 -22.14 -2.83
N PHE A 238 -1.49 -22.12 -1.61
CA PHE A 238 -0.98 -22.99 -0.56
C PHE A 238 -1.24 -24.46 -0.86
N ASN A 239 -2.37 -24.82 -1.46
CA ASN A 239 -2.59 -26.21 -1.81
C ASN A 239 -1.63 -26.72 -2.89
N ASP A 240 -1.42 -25.95 -3.96
CA ASP A 240 -0.48 -26.33 -5.02
C ASP A 240 0.96 -26.42 -4.49
N GLU A 241 1.34 -25.54 -3.55
CA GLU A 241 2.61 -25.63 -2.83
C GLU A 241 2.75 -26.95 -2.05
N LEU A 242 1.68 -27.42 -1.39
CA LEU A 242 1.70 -28.70 -0.64
C LEU A 242 1.79 -29.91 -1.58
N ASP A 243 1.27 -29.81 -2.80
CA ASP A 243 1.43 -30.83 -3.84
C ASP A 243 2.88 -30.89 -4.32
N GLU A 244 3.47 -29.73 -4.62
CA GLU A 244 4.88 -29.61 -5.01
C GLU A 244 5.83 -30.17 -3.93
N ILE A 245 5.61 -29.85 -2.65
CA ILE A 245 6.41 -30.37 -1.53
C ILE A 245 6.30 -31.88 -1.40
N ARG A 246 5.10 -32.43 -1.61
CA ARG A 246 4.88 -33.87 -1.56
C ARG A 246 5.67 -34.58 -2.66
N GLU A 247 5.68 -34.03 -3.87
CA GLU A 247 6.48 -34.56 -4.98
C GLU A 247 7.98 -34.43 -4.71
N ALA A 248 8.43 -33.29 -4.16
CA ALA A 248 9.82 -33.07 -3.79
C ALA A 248 10.30 -34.05 -2.71
N ARG A 249 9.48 -34.30 -1.67
CA ARG A 249 9.75 -35.34 -0.66
C ARG A 249 9.92 -36.71 -1.30
N LYS A 250 9.01 -37.09 -2.19
CA LYS A 250 9.08 -38.38 -2.90
C LYS A 250 10.39 -38.51 -3.68
N LYS A 251 10.78 -37.48 -4.43
CA LYS A 251 12.01 -37.48 -5.23
C LYS A 251 13.28 -37.53 -4.40
N ARG A 252 13.36 -36.76 -3.30
CA ARG A 252 14.49 -36.84 -2.36
C ARG A 252 14.63 -38.23 -1.75
N SER A 253 13.51 -38.84 -1.38
CA SER A 253 13.49 -40.19 -0.81
C SER A 253 13.90 -41.25 -1.83
N GLU A 254 13.48 -41.14 -3.11
CA GLU A 254 13.95 -41.99 -4.22
C GLU A 254 15.47 -41.88 -4.43
N GLU A 255 16.02 -40.65 -4.40
CA GLU A 255 17.46 -40.40 -4.53
C GLU A 255 18.26 -41.00 -3.36
N TRP A 256 17.78 -40.83 -2.13
CA TRP A 256 18.43 -41.36 -0.94
C TRP A 256 18.41 -42.90 -0.92
N GLN A 257 17.29 -43.52 -1.29
CA GLN A 257 17.19 -44.99 -1.36
C GLN A 257 18.11 -45.60 -2.42
N ALA A 258 18.36 -44.91 -3.54
CA ALA A 258 19.33 -45.38 -4.54
C ALA A 258 20.76 -45.46 -3.97
N SER A 259 21.04 -44.81 -2.83
CA SER A 259 22.33 -44.86 -2.12
C SER A 259 22.42 -45.91 -1.00
N THR A 260 21.30 -46.54 -0.59
CA THR A 260 21.24 -47.53 0.51
C THR A 260 20.51 -48.82 0.11
N THR A 261 21.18 -49.97 0.17
CA THR A 261 20.55 -51.28 -0.10
C THR A 261 19.59 -51.73 1.00
N SER A 262 18.33 -51.99 0.59
CA SER A 262 17.20 -52.72 1.24
C SER A 262 16.43 -52.09 2.42
N ASP A 263 15.10 -51.92 2.29
CA ASP A 263 14.05 -52.87 2.76
C ASP A 263 12.65 -52.30 2.39
N ASP A 264 11.93 -52.94 1.46
CA ASP A 264 10.74 -52.39 0.74
C ASP A 264 9.45 -52.31 1.58
N SER A 265 9.43 -52.84 2.80
CA SER A 265 8.20 -53.12 3.56
C SER A 265 7.59 -51.90 4.28
N VAL A 266 8.40 -50.94 4.71
CA VAL A 266 7.92 -49.69 5.35
C VAL A 266 7.32 -48.74 4.31
N TYR A 267 7.83 -48.81 3.09
CA TYR A 267 7.44 -47.97 1.97
C TYR A 267 6.07 -48.32 1.38
N GLU A 268 5.71 -49.61 1.31
CA GLU A 268 4.37 -50.01 0.87
C GLU A 268 3.25 -49.44 1.76
N ASN A 269 3.50 -49.31 3.07
CA ASN A 269 2.52 -48.74 4.00
C ASN A 269 2.37 -47.22 3.86
N LEU A 270 3.47 -46.49 3.64
CA LEU A 270 3.43 -45.05 3.35
C LEU A 270 2.84 -44.76 1.96
N LEU A 271 3.12 -45.62 0.96
CA LEU A 271 2.52 -45.55 -0.36
C LEU A 271 1.03 -45.86 -0.34
N LYS A 272 0.54 -46.80 0.50
CA LYS A 272 -0.90 -47.04 0.69
C LYS A 272 -1.64 -45.85 1.31
N ILE A 273 -0.98 -45.11 2.21
CA ILE A 273 -1.52 -43.85 2.78
C ILE A 273 -1.48 -42.73 1.71
N ALA A 274 -0.46 -42.71 0.86
CA ALA A 274 -0.30 -41.74 -0.22
C ALA A 274 -1.23 -42.02 -1.43
N SER A 275 -1.52 -43.29 -1.73
CA SER A 275 -2.31 -43.71 -2.89
C SER A 275 -3.82 -43.76 -2.60
N SER A 276 -4.26 -43.47 -1.36
CA SER A 276 -5.68 -43.26 -1.11
C SER A 276 -6.10 -41.95 -1.78
N GLU A 277 -6.84 -42.11 -2.87
CA GLU A 277 -7.44 -41.10 -3.75
C GLU A 277 -7.75 -39.75 -3.08
N SER A 278 -7.40 -38.70 -3.83
CA SER A 278 -7.90 -37.31 -3.82
C SER A 278 -9.14 -37.00 -2.96
N LYS A 279 -9.03 -37.03 -1.64
CA LYS A 279 -9.98 -36.32 -0.78
C LYS A 279 -9.61 -34.84 -0.78
N VAL A 280 -10.51 -34.01 -1.31
CA VAL A 280 -10.43 -32.54 -1.24
C VAL A 280 -10.32 -32.14 0.23
N CYS A 281 -9.10 -31.93 0.72
CA CYS A 281 -8.83 -31.63 2.12
C CYS A 281 -8.52 -30.14 2.28
N ASP A 282 -8.91 -29.57 3.43
CA ASP A 282 -8.55 -28.20 3.79
C ASP A 282 -7.00 -28.06 3.79
N PRO A 283 -6.43 -27.12 3.02
CA PRO A 283 -4.97 -27.00 2.90
C PRO A 283 -4.30 -26.69 4.25
N MET A 284 -4.99 -25.98 5.15
CA MET A 284 -4.49 -25.72 6.51
C MET A 284 -4.44 -27.00 7.34
N SER A 285 -5.45 -27.85 7.26
CA SER A 285 -5.47 -29.18 7.90
C SER A 285 -4.40 -30.10 7.32
N ARG A 286 -4.27 -30.14 6.00
CA ARG A 286 -3.27 -30.92 5.27
C ARG A 286 -1.84 -30.54 5.68
N ALA A 287 -1.56 -29.25 5.83
CA ALA A 287 -0.27 -28.75 6.29
C ALA A 287 0.14 -29.29 7.67
N ILE A 288 -0.83 -29.35 8.60
CA ILE A 288 -0.63 -29.91 9.94
C ILE A 288 -0.34 -31.41 9.86
N ASP A 289 -1.11 -32.14 9.06
CA ASP A 289 -0.94 -33.58 8.86
C ASP A 289 0.41 -33.92 8.21
N MET A 290 0.88 -33.07 7.29
CA MET A 290 2.19 -33.18 6.63
C MET A 290 3.37 -32.85 7.56
N LYS A 291 3.12 -32.26 8.74
CA LYS A 291 4.14 -31.81 9.71
C LYS A 291 5.28 -31.03 9.04
N LEU A 292 4.91 -29.95 8.35
CA LEU A 292 5.84 -29.16 7.55
C LEU A 292 7.00 -28.62 8.40
N THR A 293 8.20 -28.70 7.85
CA THR A 293 9.43 -28.17 8.45
C THR A 293 9.97 -27.01 7.62
N GLY A 294 10.16 -25.85 8.25
CA GLY A 294 10.67 -24.65 7.60
C GLY A 294 12.07 -24.27 8.09
N LEU A 295 12.89 -23.76 7.18
CA LEU A 295 14.15 -23.10 7.47
C LEU A 295 14.00 -21.61 7.16
N ALA A 296 14.29 -20.75 8.12
CA ALA A 296 14.24 -19.31 7.98
C ALA A 296 15.64 -18.70 8.11
N PHE A 297 16.00 -17.83 7.17
CA PHE A 297 17.24 -17.05 7.25
C PHE A 297 16.95 -15.56 7.25
N SER A 298 17.41 -14.90 8.32
CA SER A 298 17.17 -13.48 8.55
C SER A 298 17.91 -12.57 7.56
N GLY A 299 17.49 -11.32 7.50
CA GLY A 299 18.24 -10.26 6.84
C GLY A 299 19.50 -9.83 7.62
N GLY A 300 20.28 -8.93 7.04
CA GLY A 300 21.57 -8.47 7.58
C GLY A 300 22.72 -8.42 6.55
N GLY A 301 22.41 -8.45 5.26
CA GLY A 301 23.41 -8.40 4.18
C GLY A 301 24.38 -9.59 4.19
N ILE A 302 25.63 -9.35 3.76
CA ILE A 302 26.64 -10.41 3.65
C ILE A 302 26.98 -11.08 4.99
N ARG A 303 26.83 -10.36 6.12
CA ARG A 303 26.99 -10.94 7.46
C ARG A 303 26.04 -12.11 7.69
N SER A 304 24.74 -11.86 7.51
CA SER A 304 23.72 -12.89 7.67
C SER A 304 23.90 -14.02 6.67
N ALA A 305 24.27 -13.72 5.42
CA ALA A 305 24.54 -14.73 4.40
C ALA A 305 25.66 -15.69 4.83
N THR A 306 26.73 -15.15 5.40
CA THR A 306 27.93 -15.91 5.80
C THR A 306 27.71 -16.73 7.07
N PHE A 307 27.02 -16.15 8.07
CA PHE A 307 26.61 -16.88 9.27
C PHE A 307 25.67 -18.05 8.93
N ASN A 308 24.65 -17.81 8.10
CA ASN A 308 23.71 -18.84 7.68
C ASN A 308 24.33 -19.91 6.77
N LEU A 309 25.40 -19.60 6.02
CA LEU A 309 26.20 -20.62 5.35
C LEU A 309 26.80 -21.61 6.37
N GLY A 310 27.34 -21.11 7.49
CA GLY A 310 27.82 -21.96 8.58
C GLY A 310 26.73 -22.90 9.12
N ILE A 311 25.54 -22.35 9.38
CA ILE A 311 24.37 -23.12 9.80
C ILE A 311 24.02 -24.20 8.76
N LEU A 312 23.97 -23.86 7.47
CA LEU A 312 23.70 -24.85 6.40
C LEU A 312 24.72 -25.99 6.39
N GLN A 313 26.01 -25.68 6.56
CA GLN A 313 27.07 -26.70 6.61
C GLN A 313 26.90 -27.62 7.83
N LYS A 314 26.50 -27.05 8.97
CA LYS A 314 26.26 -27.86 10.17
C LYS A 314 25.00 -28.71 10.06
N LEU A 315 23.91 -28.18 9.50
CA LEU A 315 22.70 -28.96 9.18
C LEU A 315 22.99 -30.09 8.18
N ALA A 316 23.90 -29.86 7.22
CA ALA A 316 24.38 -30.91 6.31
C ALA A 316 25.17 -31.99 7.06
N SER A 317 26.07 -31.62 7.98
CA SER A 317 26.85 -32.59 8.78
C SER A 317 25.99 -33.43 9.74
N LEU A 318 24.81 -32.93 10.10
CA LEU A 318 23.84 -33.65 10.94
C LEU A 318 22.79 -34.42 10.11
N ASP A 319 22.92 -34.45 8.77
CA ASP A 319 22.00 -35.07 7.82
C ASP A 319 20.51 -34.68 8.03
N VAL A 320 20.24 -33.42 8.45
CA VAL A 320 18.86 -32.94 8.69
C VAL A 320 18.24 -32.16 7.53
N LEU A 321 19.04 -31.75 6.52
CA LEU A 321 18.57 -30.95 5.39
C LEU A 321 17.46 -31.64 4.58
N GLU A 322 17.45 -32.97 4.52
CA GLU A 322 16.41 -33.75 3.83
C GLU A 322 15.00 -33.49 4.40
N LYS A 323 14.90 -33.20 5.70
CA LYS A 323 13.62 -33.03 6.40
C LYS A 323 12.99 -31.66 6.15
N ILE A 324 13.74 -30.72 5.56
CA ILE A 324 13.32 -29.33 5.38
C ILE A 324 12.43 -29.23 4.13
N ASP A 325 11.22 -28.69 4.27
CA ASP A 325 10.26 -28.53 3.19
C ASP A 325 10.27 -27.14 2.59
N TYR A 326 10.45 -26.12 3.43
CA TYR A 326 10.48 -24.71 3.02
C TYR A 326 11.81 -24.07 3.38
N ILE A 327 12.27 -23.15 2.52
CA ILE A 327 13.32 -22.20 2.85
C ILE A 327 12.79 -20.78 2.66
N SER A 328 12.57 -20.07 3.76
CA SER A 328 12.06 -18.71 3.80
C SER A 328 13.19 -17.74 4.08
N THR A 329 13.34 -16.73 3.24
CA THR A 329 14.54 -15.89 3.27
C THR A 329 14.22 -14.43 3.10
N VAL A 330 15.08 -13.61 3.71
CA VAL A 330 15.00 -12.14 3.67
C VAL A 330 16.41 -11.59 3.45
N SER A 331 16.56 -10.64 2.53
CA SER A 331 17.79 -9.87 2.36
C SER A 331 19.06 -10.74 2.28
N GLY A 332 19.99 -10.61 3.23
CA GLY A 332 21.20 -11.43 3.36
C GLY A 332 20.94 -12.95 3.40
N GLY A 333 19.89 -13.40 4.11
CA GLY A 333 19.44 -14.78 4.08
C GLY A 333 18.97 -15.21 2.69
N GLY A 334 18.45 -14.28 1.89
CA GLY A 334 18.11 -14.48 0.48
C GLY A 334 19.34 -14.75 -0.39
N TYR A 335 20.49 -14.13 -0.09
CA TYR A 335 21.72 -14.38 -0.83
C TYR A 335 22.17 -15.83 -0.74
N ILE A 336 22.20 -16.37 0.50
CA ILE A 336 22.66 -17.73 0.72
C ILE A 336 21.58 -18.77 0.41
N GLY A 337 20.31 -18.48 0.67
CA GLY A 337 19.22 -19.40 0.33
C GLY A 337 19.04 -19.57 -1.18
N THR A 338 19.15 -18.50 -1.96
CA THR A 338 19.11 -18.61 -3.42
C THR A 338 20.36 -19.25 -4.00
N TRP A 339 21.55 -18.98 -3.42
CA TRP A 339 22.77 -19.75 -3.74
C TRP A 339 22.55 -21.24 -3.54
N TYR A 340 22.09 -21.67 -2.36
CA TYR A 340 21.85 -23.07 -2.02
C TYR A 340 20.85 -23.75 -2.97
N THR A 341 19.69 -23.13 -3.16
CA THR A 341 18.65 -23.68 -4.04
C THR A 341 19.10 -23.70 -5.51
N SER A 342 19.85 -22.71 -5.97
CA SER A 342 20.45 -22.71 -7.32
C SER A 342 21.50 -23.80 -7.52
N TRP A 343 22.26 -24.14 -6.46
CA TRP A 343 23.24 -25.22 -6.50
C TRP A 343 22.55 -26.57 -6.65
N ILE A 344 21.50 -26.82 -5.86
CA ILE A 344 20.66 -28.02 -6.01
C ILE A 344 20.11 -28.12 -7.43
N LYS A 345 19.53 -27.03 -7.95
CA LYS A 345 18.96 -26.99 -9.30
C LYS A 345 19.97 -27.37 -10.38
N ARG A 346 21.20 -26.85 -10.30
CA ARG A 346 22.24 -27.06 -11.31
C ARG A 346 22.96 -28.40 -11.17
N SER A 347 23.09 -28.89 -9.93
CA SER A 347 23.64 -30.21 -9.66
C SER A 347 22.69 -31.32 -10.11
N GLY A 348 21.38 -31.06 -10.06
CA GLY A 348 20.33 -32.05 -10.38
C GLY A 348 20.21 -33.17 -9.34
N SER A 349 20.88 -33.02 -8.20
CA SER A 349 21.00 -33.99 -7.12
C SER A 349 21.07 -33.26 -5.78
N PHE A 350 20.17 -33.58 -4.86
CA PHE A 350 20.08 -32.96 -3.54
C PHE A 350 21.11 -33.58 -2.59
N SER A 351 21.26 -34.90 -2.63
CA SER A 351 22.22 -35.63 -1.80
C SER A 351 23.65 -35.19 -2.09
N LYS A 352 24.02 -35.06 -3.38
CA LYS A 352 25.35 -34.59 -3.79
C LYS A 352 25.69 -33.21 -3.23
N VAL A 353 24.76 -32.26 -3.26
CA VAL A 353 24.99 -30.91 -2.71
C VAL A 353 25.11 -30.96 -1.19
N THR A 354 24.32 -31.80 -0.53
CA THR A 354 24.39 -32.00 0.93
C THR A 354 25.74 -32.58 1.35
N ASP A 355 26.26 -33.56 0.62
CA ASP A 355 27.58 -34.14 0.88
C ASP A 355 28.70 -33.12 0.65
N GLN A 356 28.62 -32.34 -0.44
CA GLN A 356 29.60 -31.30 -0.76
C GLN A 356 29.58 -30.10 0.21
N LEU A 357 28.46 -29.86 0.89
CA LEU A 357 28.34 -28.86 1.95
C LEU A 357 28.99 -29.32 3.25
N CYS A 358 28.99 -30.63 3.51
CA CYS A 358 29.50 -31.23 4.73
C CYS A 358 31.04 -31.22 4.75
N PRO A 359 31.67 -30.47 5.68
CA PRO A 359 33.13 -30.41 5.77
C PRO A 359 33.78 -31.76 6.06
N ASP A 360 33.07 -32.67 6.73
CA ASP A 360 33.59 -33.99 7.10
C ASP A 360 33.61 -34.96 5.91
N LYS A 361 32.65 -34.84 4.98
CA LYS A 361 32.55 -35.65 3.76
C LYS A 361 33.43 -35.09 2.64
N SER A 362 33.47 -33.76 2.47
CA SER A 362 34.30 -33.06 1.48
C SER A 362 35.34 -32.16 2.17
N SER A 363 36.39 -32.80 2.67
CA SER A 363 37.42 -32.13 3.49
C SER A 363 38.47 -31.35 2.70
N ASP A 364 38.63 -31.60 1.39
CA ASP A 364 39.59 -30.87 0.55
C ASP A 364 39.01 -29.50 0.10
N PRO A 365 39.52 -28.37 0.61
CA PRO A 365 39.04 -27.04 0.26
C PRO A 365 39.39 -26.60 -1.17
N PHE A 366 40.31 -27.30 -1.84
CA PHE A 366 40.73 -27.00 -3.21
C PHE A 366 40.06 -27.89 -4.26
N ALA A 367 39.33 -28.93 -3.83
CA ALA A 367 38.61 -29.79 -4.73
C ALA A 367 37.53 -29.01 -5.51
N ASP A 368 37.36 -29.36 -6.78
CA ASP A 368 36.40 -28.69 -7.67
C ASP A 368 34.94 -28.82 -7.18
N GLU A 369 34.66 -29.82 -6.34
CA GLU A 369 33.34 -30.02 -5.72
C GLU A 369 32.98 -28.97 -4.67
N VAL A 370 33.96 -28.45 -3.92
CA VAL A 370 33.79 -27.41 -2.89
C VAL A 370 33.93 -26.00 -3.49
N ARG A 371 34.14 -25.91 -4.81
CA ARG A 371 34.33 -24.66 -5.55
C ARG A 371 33.23 -23.61 -5.32
N PRO A 372 31.94 -23.94 -5.22
CA PRO A 372 30.91 -22.94 -4.94
C PRO A 372 31.13 -22.20 -3.61
N ILE A 373 31.64 -22.87 -2.57
CA ILE A 373 31.99 -22.26 -1.28
C ILE A 373 33.25 -21.40 -1.42
N ARG A 374 34.28 -21.92 -2.11
CA ARG A 374 35.51 -21.16 -2.40
C ARG A 374 35.23 -19.90 -3.22
N TRP A 375 34.27 -19.95 -4.14
CA TRP A 375 33.86 -18.79 -4.92
C TRP A 375 33.23 -17.72 -4.03
N LEU A 376 32.37 -18.10 -3.08
CA LEU A 376 31.80 -17.14 -2.13
C LEU A 376 32.90 -16.45 -1.30
N ARG A 377 33.95 -17.17 -0.90
CA ARG A 377 35.13 -16.58 -0.25
C ARG A 377 35.83 -15.55 -1.13
N MET A 378 36.06 -15.88 -2.41
CA MET A 378 36.70 -14.96 -3.37
C MET A 378 35.87 -13.72 -3.68
N PHE A 379 34.55 -13.80 -3.52
CA PHE A 379 33.59 -12.71 -3.75
C PHE A 379 32.97 -12.22 -2.42
N SER A 380 33.67 -12.39 -1.29
CA SER A 380 33.25 -11.85 0.01
C SER A 380 33.08 -10.33 -0.04
N ASN A 381 33.82 -9.66 -0.93
CA ASN A 381 33.56 -8.30 -1.37
C ASN A 381 32.89 -8.30 -2.75
N TYR A 382 31.58 -8.56 -2.78
CA TYR A 382 30.84 -8.73 -4.04
C TYR A 382 30.63 -7.43 -4.81
N LEU A 383 30.59 -6.28 -4.13
CA LEU A 383 30.39 -4.96 -4.75
C LEU A 383 31.64 -4.50 -5.51
N SER A 384 32.83 -4.75 -4.96
CA SER A 384 34.10 -4.40 -5.61
C SER A 384 35.19 -5.43 -5.26
N PRO A 385 35.27 -6.56 -6.00
CA PRO A 385 36.21 -7.65 -5.70
C PRO A 385 37.67 -7.21 -5.69
N ASN A 386 38.03 -6.23 -6.54
CA ASN A 386 39.34 -5.59 -6.53
C ASN A 386 39.29 -4.33 -5.65
N VAL A 387 39.87 -4.41 -4.47
CA VAL A 387 39.88 -3.33 -3.48
C VAL A 387 40.89 -2.25 -3.91
N GLY A 388 40.42 -0.99 -4.01
CA GLY A 388 41.28 0.17 -4.27
C GLY A 388 40.55 1.34 -4.94
N MET A 389 40.83 2.58 -4.53
CA MET A 389 40.21 3.78 -5.13
C MET A 389 40.54 3.95 -6.62
N MET A 390 41.64 3.37 -7.08
CA MET A 390 42.06 3.35 -8.49
C MET A 390 41.66 2.06 -9.22
N SER A 391 40.89 1.17 -8.58
CA SER A 391 40.46 -0.06 -9.25
C SER A 391 39.42 0.25 -10.34
N PRO A 392 39.44 -0.48 -11.46
CA PRO A 392 38.42 -0.34 -12.51
C PRO A 392 36.99 -0.58 -11.99
N ASP A 393 36.82 -1.48 -11.02
CA ASP A 393 35.51 -1.79 -10.42
C ASP A 393 34.95 -0.61 -9.62
N ALA A 394 35.78 0.06 -8.81
CA ALA A 394 35.36 1.23 -8.03
C ALA A 394 34.93 2.39 -8.93
N TRP A 395 35.73 2.71 -9.96
CA TRP A 395 35.41 3.74 -10.95
C TRP A 395 34.16 3.40 -11.77
N THR A 396 33.99 2.14 -12.18
CA THR A 396 32.80 1.69 -12.91
C THR A 396 31.53 1.88 -12.06
N SER A 397 31.62 1.57 -10.77
CA SER A 397 30.51 1.74 -9.81
C SER A 397 30.15 3.22 -9.65
N GLY A 398 31.14 4.07 -9.38
CA GLY A 398 30.96 5.52 -9.24
C GLY A 398 30.42 6.18 -10.51
N MET A 399 30.96 5.82 -11.68
CA MET A 399 30.51 6.36 -12.97
C MET A 399 29.11 5.87 -13.36
N THR A 400 28.74 4.63 -13.04
CA THR A 400 27.39 4.11 -13.28
C THR A 400 26.37 4.84 -12.42
N TRP A 401 26.67 5.03 -11.13
CA TRP A 401 25.85 5.84 -10.22
C TRP A 401 25.72 7.28 -10.71
N LEU A 402 26.84 7.93 -11.04
CA LEU A 402 26.85 9.32 -11.52
C LEU A 402 26.01 9.47 -12.80
N ARG A 403 26.23 8.59 -13.79
CA ARG A 403 25.46 8.59 -15.04
C ARG A 403 23.95 8.49 -14.77
N ASN A 404 23.53 7.51 -13.97
CA ASN A 404 22.12 7.27 -13.68
C ASN A 404 21.50 8.44 -12.88
N THR A 405 22.26 8.99 -11.92
CA THR A 405 21.84 10.16 -11.13
C THR A 405 21.65 11.38 -12.02
N LEU A 406 22.60 11.66 -12.92
CA LEU A 406 22.49 12.78 -13.87
C LEU A 406 21.27 12.64 -14.77
N VAL A 407 20.94 11.45 -15.28
CA VAL A 407 19.74 11.23 -16.10
C VAL A 407 18.46 11.60 -15.33
N ASN A 408 18.31 11.13 -14.09
CA ASN A 408 17.14 11.45 -13.27
C ASN A 408 17.10 12.94 -12.88
N GLN A 409 18.24 13.54 -12.57
CA GLN A 409 18.34 14.97 -12.24
C GLN A 409 18.01 15.87 -13.44
N ILE A 410 18.45 15.52 -14.65
CA ILE A 410 18.09 16.24 -15.87
C ILE A 410 16.58 16.19 -16.08
N LEU A 411 15.94 15.03 -15.89
CA LEU A 411 14.49 14.91 -16.02
C LEU A 411 13.75 15.81 -15.00
N LEU A 412 14.14 15.80 -13.73
CA LEU A 412 13.56 16.65 -12.68
C LEU A 412 13.80 18.14 -12.96
N LEU A 413 14.99 18.49 -13.44
CA LEU A 413 15.33 19.85 -13.85
C LEU A 413 14.47 20.32 -15.04
N LEU A 414 14.23 19.47 -16.04
CA LEU A 414 13.38 19.80 -17.18
C LEU A 414 11.93 20.04 -16.77
N VAL A 415 11.40 19.25 -15.84
CA VAL A 415 10.08 19.50 -15.23
C VAL A 415 10.07 20.87 -14.55
N LEU A 416 11.09 21.17 -13.75
CA LEU A 416 11.21 22.46 -13.08
C LEU A 416 11.29 23.63 -14.06
N LEU A 417 12.12 23.52 -15.10
CA LEU A 417 12.27 24.53 -16.14
C LEU A 417 10.98 24.73 -16.94
N THR A 418 10.23 23.66 -17.19
CA THR A 418 8.91 23.73 -17.82
C THR A 418 7.95 24.54 -16.94
N VAL A 419 7.91 24.27 -15.63
CA VAL A 419 7.09 25.02 -14.66
C VAL A 419 7.53 26.49 -14.54
N PHE A 420 8.83 26.77 -14.55
CA PHE A 420 9.33 28.14 -14.50
C PHE A 420 8.97 28.92 -15.77
N SER A 421 9.13 28.28 -16.93
CA SER A 421 8.78 28.88 -18.22
C SER A 421 7.27 29.18 -18.32
N THR A 422 6.42 28.27 -17.85
CA THR A 422 4.97 28.50 -17.83
C THR A 422 4.57 29.64 -16.90
N ILE A 423 5.22 29.81 -15.74
CA ILE A 423 4.94 30.93 -14.83
C ILE A 423 5.35 32.27 -15.42
N LEU A 424 6.47 32.32 -16.13
CA LEU A 424 6.86 33.53 -16.87
C LEU A 424 5.88 33.83 -18.03
N ASP A 425 5.35 32.80 -18.71
CA ASP A 425 4.28 32.98 -19.71
C ASP A 425 2.97 33.46 -19.08
N LEU A 426 2.63 32.96 -17.89
CA LEU A 426 1.49 33.44 -17.11
C LEU A 426 1.65 34.92 -16.73
N TYR A 427 2.86 35.36 -16.37
CA TYR A 427 3.15 36.77 -16.10
C TYR A 427 2.94 37.66 -17.34
N LYS A 428 3.39 37.23 -18.52
CA LYS A 428 3.11 37.98 -19.77
C LYS A 428 1.62 37.99 -20.11
N GLY A 429 0.93 36.86 -19.91
CA GLY A 429 -0.52 36.79 -20.05
C GLY A 429 -1.24 37.74 -19.10
N TRP A 430 -0.74 37.87 -17.86
CA TRP A 430 -1.22 38.81 -16.87
C TRP A 430 -1.04 40.27 -17.33
N GLU A 431 0.12 40.64 -17.89
CA GLU A 431 0.34 41.99 -18.45
C GLU A 431 -0.61 42.31 -19.61
N ILE A 432 -0.77 41.37 -20.57
CA ILE A 432 -1.68 41.53 -21.72
C ILE A 432 -3.13 41.70 -21.26
N LEU A 433 -3.57 40.88 -20.29
CA LEU A 433 -4.91 40.99 -19.69
C LEU A 433 -5.07 42.32 -18.95
N GLY A 434 -4.03 42.80 -18.27
CA GLY A 434 -4.01 44.11 -17.63
C GLY A 434 -4.26 45.26 -18.61
N LEU A 435 -3.60 45.22 -19.77
CA LEU A 435 -3.82 46.19 -20.86
C LEU A 435 -5.24 46.11 -21.43
N PHE A 436 -5.79 44.91 -21.57
CA PHE A 436 -7.19 44.71 -21.97
C PHE A 436 -8.17 45.34 -20.98
N PHE A 437 -7.97 45.13 -19.68
CA PHE A 437 -8.82 45.73 -18.63
C PHE A 437 -8.72 47.26 -18.59
N LYS A 438 -7.52 47.84 -18.73
CA LYS A 438 -7.34 49.29 -18.92
C LYS A 438 -8.10 49.83 -20.15
N GLY A 439 -8.22 49.02 -21.20
CA GLY A 439 -8.99 49.35 -22.39
C GLY A 439 -10.51 49.34 -22.18
N LEU A 440 -11.02 48.42 -21.36
CA LEU A 440 -12.45 48.30 -21.03
C LEU A 440 -12.96 49.45 -20.16
N GLU A 441 -12.15 49.93 -19.21
CA GLU A 441 -12.49 51.03 -18.30
C GLU A 441 -12.81 52.35 -19.03
N LYS A 442 -12.20 52.57 -20.19
CA LYS A 442 -12.45 53.78 -21.01
C LYS A 442 -13.80 53.78 -21.72
N LYS A 443 -14.55 52.67 -21.77
CA LYS A 443 -15.78 52.56 -22.58
C LYS A 443 -17.06 52.23 -21.80
N ASP A 444 -17.05 51.43 -20.73
CA ASP A 444 -18.29 51.11 -19.98
C ASP A 444 -18.02 50.68 -18.51
N GLU A 445 -18.89 51.06 -17.56
CA GLU A 445 -18.84 50.63 -16.14
C GLU A 445 -19.58 49.30 -15.88
N ILE A 446 -20.57 49.01 -16.72
CA ILE A 446 -21.44 47.82 -16.68
C ILE A 446 -20.67 46.48 -16.81
N PRO A 447 -19.55 46.33 -17.56
CA PRO A 447 -18.87 45.05 -17.74
C PRO A 447 -18.29 44.42 -16.48
N PHE A 448 -17.80 45.21 -15.51
CA PHE A 448 -17.09 44.67 -14.34
C PHE A 448 -18.03 44.00 -13.33
N PHE A 449 -19.18 44.63 -13.06
CA PHE A 449 -20.24 44.04 -12.25
C PHE A 449 -20.69 42.68 -12.80
N TRP A 450 -20.94 42.61 -14.12
CA TRP A 450 -21.36 41.37 -14.77
C TRP A 450 -20.25 40.32 -14.78
N LEU A 451 -18.99 40.72 -14.98
CA LEU A 451 -17.84 39.82 -14.93
C LEU A 451 -17.71 39.15 -13.55
N ASN A 452 -17.71 39.93 -12.46
CA ASN A 452 -17.68 39.38 -11.10
C ASN A 452 -18.90 38.52 -10.79
N THR A 453 -20.09 38.94 -11.25
CA THR A 453 -21.32 38.17 -11.08
C THR A 453 -21.22 36.81 -11.77
N VAL A 454 -20.71 36.74 -13.00
CA VAL A 454 -20.51 35.48 -13.74
C VAL A 454 -19.46 34.61 -13.04
N MET A 455 -18.31 35.18 -12.69
CA MET A 455 -17.21 34.46 -12.04
C MET A 455 -17.63 33.79 -10.73
N LEU A 456 -18.27 34.58 -9.85
CA LEU A 456 -18.73 34.09 -8.55
C LEU A 456 -19.95 33.18 -8.70
N SER A 457 -20.82 33.36 -9.71
CA SER A 457 -21.94 32.45 -9.97
C SER A 457 -21.48 31.07 -10.42
N ILE A 458 -20.46 30.98 -11.28
CA ILE A 458 -19.87 29.70 -11.70
C ILE A 458 -19.23 29.00 -10.49
N GLY A 459 -18.48 29.73 -9.66
CA GLY A 459 -17.92 29.22 -8.41
C GLY A 459 -19.01 28.77 -7.42
N ALA A 460 -20.09 29.54 -7.29
CA ALA A 460 -21.22 29.23 -6.44
C ALA A 460 -21.95 27.96 -6.89
N LEU A 461 -22.17 27.80 -8.19
CA LEU A 461 -22.78 26.62 -8.78
C LEU A 461 -21.92 25.38 -8.52
N THR A 462 -20.63 25.43 -8.87
CA THR A 462 -19.69 24.31 -8.67
C THR A 462 -19.59 23.92 -7.20
N ALA A 463 -19.45 24.88 -6.28
CA ALA A 463 -19.44 24.63 -4.84
C ALA A 463 -20.78 24.02 -4.35
N ALA A 464 -21.92 24.54 -4.81
CA ALA A 464 -23.23 24.02 -4.44
C ALA A 464 -23.46 22.59 -4.94
N PHE A 465 -23.05 22.27 -6.17
CA PHE A 465 -23.13 20.91 -6.72
C PHE A 465 -22.17 19.96 -6.02
N ALA A 466 -20.93 20.38 -5.77
CA ALA A 466 -19.96 19.60 -5.02
C ALA A 466 -20.48 19.27 -3.62
N MET A 467 -21.03 20.25 -2.88
CA MET A 467 -21.62 20.02 -1.56
C MET A 467 -22.85 19.11 -1.59
N ARG A 468 -23.64 19.12 -2.68
CA ARG A 468 -24.79 18.22 -2.85
C ARG A 468 -24.39 16.76 -3.04
N SER A 469 -23.19 16.49 -3.55
CA SER A 469 -22.73 15.11 -3.80
C SER A 469 -22.57 14.31 -2.50
N TYR A 470 -22.08 14.95 -1.43
CA TYR A 470 -21.83 14.30 -0.14
C TYR A 470 -23.13 13.85 0.56
N TYR A 471 -24.24 14.56 0.33
CA TYR A 471 -25.54 14.23 0.93
C TYR A 471 -26.28 13.09 0.20
N LYS A 472 -25.77 12.62 -0.95
CA LYS A 472 -26.45 11.59 -1.76
C LYS A 472 -25.87 10.19 -1.62
N ILE A 473 -24.78 9.98 -0.88
CA ILE A 473 -24.27 8.63 -0.62
C ILE A 473 -25.27 7.84 0.25
N LYS A 474 -25.94 8.46 1.23
CA LYS A 474 -27.10 7.86 1.95
C LYS A 474 -28.46 8.09 1.29
N ARG A 475 -28.51 8.77 0.13
CA ARG A 475 -29.77 9.06 -0.59
C ARG A 475 -29.73 8.56 -2.04
N LYS A 476 -29.09 7.41 -2.23
CA LYS A 476 -29.59 6.30 -3.05
C LYS A 476 -30.86 6.54 -3.84
N ARG A 477 -32.05 6.53 -3.23
CA ARG A 477 -33.28 6.15 -3.93
C ARG A 477 -34.53 6.83 -3.40
N LYS A 478 -34.78 8.04 -3.87
CA LYS A 478 -36.14 8.51 -4.18
C LYS A 478 -35.98 9.46 -5.34
N VAL A 479 -36.44 9.04 -6.51
CA VAL A 479 -36.77 9.97 -7.60
C VAL A 479 -37.81 10.93 -7.04
N ALA A 480 -37.35 12.00 -6.40
CA ALA A 480 -38.16 13.16 -6.20
C ALA A 480 -38.47 13.66 -7.62
N ARG A 481 -39.75 13.58 -8.01
CA ARG A 481 -40.32 14.23 -9.19
C ARG A 481 -39.45 15.44 -9.52
N ALA A 482 -38.70 15.33 -10.62
CA ALA A 482 -37.81 16.39 -11.06
C ALA A 482 -38.60 17.70 -11.00
N THR A 483 -38.07 18.68 -10.27
CA THR A 483 -38.60 20.04 -10.38
C THR A 483 -38.53 20.38 -11.86
N LYS A 484 -39.66 20.78 -12.43
CA LYS A 484 -39.93 20.98 -13.87
C LYS A 484 -38.80 21.67 -14.66
N ILE A 485 -37.98 22.46 -13.95
CA ILE A 485 -36.79 23.17 -14.44
C ILE A 485 -35.66 22.23 -14.93
N TRP A 486 -35.41 21.10 -14.28
CA TRP A 486 -34.26 20.23 -14.61
C TRP A 486 -34.49 19.30 -15.80
N ASN A 487 -35.74 18.95 -16.10
CA ASN A 487 -36.09 18.23 -17.34
C ASN A 487 -35.97 19.11 -18.59
N ILE A 488 -35.96 20.45 -18.44
CA ILE A 488 -35.78 21.38 -19.57
C ILE A 488 -34.30 21.45 -19.98
N LEU A 489 -33.37 21.14 -19.07
CA LEU A 489 -31.93 21.25 -19.30
C LEU A 489 -31.26 19.94 -19.77
N ASN A 490 -31.99 18.84 -19.92
CA ASN A 490 -31.50 17.55 -20.46
C ASN A 490 -30.15 17.05 -19.87
N LEU A 491 -29.90 17.33 -18.58
CA LEU A 491 -28.65 16.93 -17.90
C LEU A 491 -28.81 15.57 -17.21
N ASP A 492 -28.12 14.55 -17.72
CA ASP A 492 -28.09 13.21 -17.17
C ASP A 492 -27.44 13.16 -15.77
N ILE A 493 -28.23 12.77 -14.78
CA ILE A 493 -27.84 12.65 -13.36
C ILE A 493 -26.69 11.63 -13.14
N PRO A 494 -26.58 10.49 -13.87
CA PRO A 494 -25.47 9.53 -13.71
C PRO A 494 -24.11 10.09 -14.13
N PHE A 495 -24.07 10.97 -15.13
CA PHE A 495 -22.84 11.66 -15.54
C PHE A 495 -22.36 12.59 -14.43
N LEU A 496 -23.28 13.37 -13.85
CA LEU A 496 -22.97 14.32 -12.77
C LEU A 496 -22.48 13.64 -11.48
N THR A 497 -22.93 12.42 -11.16
CA THR A 497 -22.40 11.67 -10.01
C THR A 497 -20.98 11.18 -10.25
N LYS A 498 -20.64 10.80 -11.49
CA LYS A 498 -19.27 10.42 -11.86
C LYS A 498 -18.31 11.63 -11.84
N VAL A 499 -18.82 12.83 -12.13
CA VAL A 499 -18.08 14.10 -12.06
C VAL A 499 -17.94 14.62 -10.62
N SER A 500 -18.74 14.12 -9.66
CA SER A 500 -18.83 14.71 -8.32
C SER A 500 -17.54 14.68 -7.49
N SER A 501 -16.73 13.63 -7.63
CA SER A 501 -15.40 13.55 -7.01
C SER A 501 -14.40 14.55 -7.62
N VAL A 502 -14.65 14.99 -8.86
CA VAL A 502 -13.82 15.94 -9.62
C VAL A 502 -14.24 17.39 -9.36
N LEU A 503 -15.50 17.64 -8.99
CA LEU A 503 -16.04 19.00 -8.77
C LEU A 503 -15.26 19.86 -7.75
N PRO A 504 -14.80 19.34 -6.59
CA PRO A 504 -13.99 20.14 -5.67
C PRO A 504 -12.67 20.61 -6.29
N TYR A 505 -12.02 19.77 -7.09
CA TYR A 505 -10.79 20.13 -7.80
C TYR A 505 -11.04 21.19 -8.87
N LEU A 506 -12.14 21.07 -9.61
CA LEU A 506 -12.56 22.09 -10.59
C LEU A 506 -12.88 23.43 -9.90
N LEU A 507 -13.53 23.40 -8.73
CA LEU A 507 -13.78 24.60 -7.94
C LEU A 507 -12.47 25.27 -7.51
N ILE A 508 -11.48 24.50 -7.07
CA ILE A 508 -10.16 25.03 -6.69
C ILE A 508 -9.49 25.69 -7.90
N ILE A 509 -9.45 25.01 -9.06
CA ILE A 509 -8.89 25.56 -10.30
C ILE A 509 -9.61 26.86 -10.69
N TRP A 510 -10.95 26.87 -10.64
CA TRP A 510 -11.73 28.06 -10.93
C TRP A 510 -11.45 29.20 -9.95
N THR A 511 -11.31 28.90 -8.66
CA THR A 511 -10.99 29.89 -7.62
C THR A 511 -9.62 30.52 -7.86
N ILE A 512 -8.63 29.73 -8.29
CA ILE A 512 -7.30 30.21 -8.69
C ILE A 512 -7.39 31.14 -9.91
N ILE A 513 -8.15 30.75 -10.95
CA ILE A 513 -8.39 31.60 -12.13
C ILE A 513 -9.06 32.92 -11.73
N CYS A 514 -10.06 32.86 -10.85
CA CYS A 514 -10.74 34.05 -10.35
C CYS A 514 -9.79 34.95 -9.57
N ALA A 515 -8.98 34.39 -8.67
CA ALA A 515 -7.99 35.15 -7.92
C ALA A 515 -6.94 35.80 -8.83
N PHE A 516 -6.52 35.09 -9.88
CA PHE A 516 -5.64 35.65 -10.90
C PHE A 516 -6.27 36.85 -11.60
N LEU A 517 -7.49 36.72 -12.12
CA LEU A 517 -8.20 37.79 -12.82
C LEU A 517 -8.48 39.01 -11.92
N VAL A 518 -8.93 38.79 -10.68
CA VAL A 518 -9.17 39.86 -9.71
C VAL A 518 -7.88 40.59 -9.38
N SER A 519 -6.79 39.86 -9.14
CA SER A 519 -5.46 40.47 -8.93
C SER A 519 -4.98 41.27 -10.14
N THR A 520 -5.18 40.75 -11.37
CA THR A 520 -4.85 41.48 -12.62
C THR A 520 -5.62 42.78 -12.73
N PHE A 521 -6.94 42.73 -12.54
CA PHE A 521 -7.82 43.86 -12.69
C PHE A 521 -7.51 44.95 -11.67
N MET A 522 -7.40 44.58 -10.39
CA MET A 522 -7.15 45.53 -9.30
C MET A 522 -5.78 46.23 -9.44
N PHE A 523 -4.76 45.54 -9.95
CA PHE A 523 -3.44 46.17 -10.15
C PHE A 523 -3.38 47.17 -11.29
N ASN A 524 -4.09 46.87 -12.37
CA ASN A 524 -4.02 47.69 -13.56
C ASN A 524 -4.96 48.90 -13.51
N ILE A 525 -5.84 48.98 -12.52
CA ILE A 525 -6.79 50.07 -12.35
C ILE A 525 -6.46 50.80 -11.05
N SER A 526 -6.13 52.09 -11.15
CA SER A 526 -5.75 52.86 -9.98
C SER A 526 -6.99 53.18 -9.13
N ILE A 527 -6.92 52.91 -7.82
CA ILE A 527 -7.99 53.31 -6.87
C ILE A 527 -8.21 54.82 -6.96
N ASP A 528 -7.15 55.60 -7.19
CA ASP A 528 -7.24 57.06 -7.35
C ASP A 528 -7.97 57.50 -8.63
N GLU A 529 -7.94 56.73 -9.74
CA GLU A 529 -8.81 56.98 -10.90
C GLU A 529 -10.26 56.67 -10.59
N ILE A 530 -10.52 55.54 -9.91
CA ILE A 530 -11.88 55.19 -9.45
C ILE A 530 -12.40 56.30 -8.51
N CYS A 531 -11.56 56.81 -7.60
CA CYS A 531 -11.87 57.93 -6.70
C CYS A 531 -12.14 59.25 -7.42
N ARG A 532 -11.47 59.52 -8.55
CA ARG A 532 -11.73 60.74 -9.33
C ARG A 532 -13.02 60.67 -10.15
N LYS A 533 -13.45 59.45 -10.50
CA LYS A 533 -14.62 59.20 -11.35
C LYS A 533 -15.92 59.03 -10.56
N HIS A 534 -15.83 58.61 -9.30
CA HIS A 534 -16.97 58.33 -8.42
C HIS A 534 -16.86 59.08 -7.09
N GLU A 535 -17.89 59.84 -6.72
CA GLU A 535 -17.97 60.58 -5.44
C GLU A 535 -18.03 59.66 -4.20
N ASP A 536 -18.46 58.40 -4.35
CA ASP A 536 -18.56 57.41 -3.26
C ASP A 536 -17.82 56.09 -3.59
N LEU A 537 -16.55 56.03 -3.16
CA LEU A 537 -15.67 54.86 -3.32
C LEU A 537 -16.19 53.62 -2.56
N TYR A 538 -16.77 53.84 -1.39
CA TYR A 538 -17.30 52.76 -0.56
C TYR A 538 -18.55 52.16 -1.21
N GLY A 539 -19.42 53.02 -1.77
CA GLY A 539 -20.54 52.62 -2.61
C GLY A 539 -20.13 51.82 -3.84
N TRP A 540 -19.03 52.18 -4.51
CA TRP A 540 -18.53 51.46 -5.68
C TRP A 540 -18.09 50.02 -5.35
N PHE A 541 -17.30 49.83 -4.29
CA PHE A 541 -16.87 48.49 -3.84
C PHE A 541 -18.06 47.65 -3.35
N ILE A 542 -19.01 48.27 -2.65
CA ILE A 542 -20.23 47.59 -2.22
C ILE A 542 -21.06 47.12 -3.42
N TYR A 543 -21.26 47.97 -4.43
CA TYR A 543 -22.06 47.64 -5.59
C TYR A 543 -21.40 46.58 -6.47
N ASN A 544 -20.09 46.68 -6.71
CA ASN A 544 -19.39 45.82 -7.67
C ASN A 544 -18.83 44.51 -7.07
N ILE A 545 -18.68 44.42 -5.74
CA ILE A 545 -18.09 43.24 -5.07
C ILE A 545 -19.03 42.67 -4.01
N SER A 546 -19.57 43.49 -3.09
CA SER A 546 -20.45 42.97 -2.03
C SER A 546 -21.75 42.42 -2.60
N LEU A 547 -22.36 43.09 -3.58
CA LEU A 547 -23.63 42.63 -4.17
C LEU A 547 -23.47 41.30 -4.96
N PRO A 548 -22.49 41.14 -5.88
CA PRO A 548 -22.21 39.84 -6.50
C PRO A 548 -21.79 38.75 -5.50
N GLY A 549 -20.97 39.09 -4.50
CA GLY A 549 -20.55 38.18 -3.44
C GLY A 549 -21.72 37.69 -2.59
N PHE A 550 -22.63 38.59 -2.23
CA PHE A 550 -23.85 38.28 -1.51
C PHE A 550 -24.76 37.34 -2.32
N ILE A 551 -24.97 37.67 -3.60
CA ILE A 551 -25.74 36.83 -4.53
C ILE A 551 -25.10 35.43 -4.58
N ALA A 552 -23.80 35.33 -4.85
CA ALA A 552 -23.09 34.06 -4.94
C ALA A 552 -23.18 33.23 -3.66
N LEU A 553 -22.97 33.82 -2.49
CA LEU A 553 -23.08 33.12 -1.20
C LEU A 553 -24.52 32.65 -0.94
N ILE A 554 -25.53 33.44 -1.30
CA ILE A 554 -26.94 33.02 -1.24
C ILE A 554 -27.20 31.87 -2.22
N PHE A 555 -26.70 31.95 -3.45
CA PHE A 555 -26.80 30.87 -4.42
C PHE A 555 -26.17 29.58 -3.89
N VAL A 556 -24.98 29.65 -3.29
CA VAL A 556 -24.35 28.51 -2.59
C VAL A 556 -25.24 27.97 -1.48
N ALA A 557 -25.92 28.82 -0.72
CA ALA A 557 -26.78 28.38 0.37
C ALA A 557 -28.08 27.72 -0.11
N ILE A 558 -28.75 28.33 -1.09
CA ILE A 558 -30.00 27.85 -1.65
C ILE A 558 -29.75 26.55 -2.40
N LEU A 559 -28.79 26.57 -3.34
CA LEU A 559 -28.43 25.40 -4.12
C LEU A 559 -27.72 24.37 -3.25
N GLY A 560 -26.80 24.73 -2.36
CA GLY A 560 -26.18 23.80 -1.40
C GLY A 560 -27.12 23.28 -0.30
N ASN A 561 -28.41 23.64 -0.30
CA ASN A 561 -29.42 23.23 0.69
C ASN A 561 -29.01 23.51 2.14
N TYR A 562 -28.52 24.71 2.45
CA TYR A 562 -28.12 25.12 3.81
C TYR A 562 -29.33 25.11 4.77
N HIS A 563 -30.52 25.37 4.24
CA HIS A 563 -31.79 25.37 4.96
C HIS A 563 -32.35 23.97 5.30
N LYS A 564 -31.81 22.88 4.72
CA LYS A 564 -32.28 21.51 5.02
C LYS A 564 -31.39 20.89 6.10
N ARG A 565 -31.80 21.03 7.36
CA ARG A 565 -31.19 20.36 8.52
C ARG A 565 -31.80 18.96 8.69
N TYR A 566 -30.97 17.92 8.58
CA TYR A 566 -31.12 16.65 9.30
C TYR A 566 -29.71 16.17 9.64
N ASP A 567 -29.05 16.87 10.56
CA ASP A 567 -27.85 16.34 11.19
C ASP A 567 -28.29 15.62 12.46
N LEU A 568 -28.57 14.33 12.33
CA LEU A 568 -29.11 13.49 13.41
C LEU A 568 -28.16 13.46 14.62
N ILE A 569 -26.86 13.70 14.38
CA ILE A 569 -25.79 13.77 15.38
C ILE A 569 -25.94 14.98 16.30
N GLN A 570 -26.17 16.17 15.76
CA GLN A 570 -26.34 17.39 16.58
C GLN A 570 -27.65 17.43 17.38
N LEU A 571 -28.63 16.61 16.99
CA LEU A 571 -29.87 16.42 17.73
C LEU A 571 -29.74 15.38 18.85
N GLY A 572 -28.56 14.76 19.03
CA GLY A 572 -28.36 13.65 19.98
C GLY A 572 -29.14 12.38 19.59
N LYS A 573 -29.64 12.33 18.35
CA LYS A 573 -30.56 11.31 17.84
C LYS A 573 -29.91 10.42 16.78
N ALA A 574 -28.59 10.53 16.58
CA ALA A 574 -27.85 9.79 15.56
C ALA A 574 -28.11 8.28 15.65
N ASN A 575 -28.19 7.73 16.85
CA ASN A 575 -28.23 6.30 17.06
C ASN A 575 -29.62 5.73 17.38
N VAL A 576 -30.69 6.55 17.35
CA VAL A 576 -32.02 6.16 17.89
C VAL A 576 -33.15 6.32 16.87
N VAL A 577 -32.87 6.88 15.68
CA VAL A 577 -33.96 7.25 14.75
C VAL A 577 -34.30 6.10 13.79
N THR A 578 -35.24 5.25 14.20
CA THR A 578 -35.94 4.34 13.28
C THR A 578 -36.82 5.11 12.30
N GLU A 579 -37.12 4.55 11.12
CA GLU A 579 -37.95 5.20 10.08
C GLU A 579 -39.32 5.68 10.63
N LYS A 580 -39.87 4.98 11.64
CA LYS A 580 -41.07 5.39 12.39
C LYS A 580 -40.85 6.67 13.20
N SER A 581 -39.76 6.75 13.97
CA SER A 581 -39.40 7.97 14.72
C SER A 581 -39.02 9.15 13.79
N SER A 582 -38.53 8.89 12.57
CA SER A 582 -38.32 9.94 11.57
C SER A 582 -39.65 10.48 11.03
N ASN A 583 -40.65 9.62 10.86
CA ASN A 583 -42.00 9.99 10.41
C ASN A 583 -42.83 10.63 11.52
N GLU A 584 -42.63 10.22 12.78
CA GLU A 584 -43.19 10.86 13.97
C GLU A 584 -42.50 12.19 14.27
N ALA A 585 -41.17 12.28 14.21
CA ALA A 585 -40.45 13.55 14.28
C ALA A 585 -40.78 14.47 13.10
N ASN A 586 -41.08 13.94 11.91
CA ASN A 586 -41.60 14.72 10.79
C ASN A 586 -43.08 15.12 10.95
N LYS A 587 -43.87 14.38 11.73
CA LYS A 587 -45.24 14.73 12.14
C LYS A 587 -45.25 15.76 13.27
N GLU A 588 -44.35 15.64 14.26
CA GLU A 588 -44.12 16.65 15.32
C GLU A 588 -43.46 17.91 14.76
N ALA A 589 -42.52 17.79 13.81
CA ALA A 589 -41.98 18.93 13.06
C ALA A 589 -42.97 19.49 12.02
N LYS A 590 -44.13 18.84 11.84
CA LYS A 590 -45.28 19.39 11.12
C LYS A 590 -46.18 20.25 12.02
N ASN A 591 -45.88 20.40 13.32
CA ASN A 591 -46.39 21.54 14.10
C ASN A 591 -45.88 22.82 13.46
N GLU A 592 -46.78 23.46 12.73
CA GLU A 592 -46.54 24.49 11.73
C GLU A 592 -46.00 25.79 12.35
N THR A 593 -46.13 25.97 13.66
CA THR A 593 -45.74 27.20 14.37
C THR A 593 -44.26 27.28 14.75
N THR A 594 -43.63 26.18 15.18
CA THR A 594 -42.22 26.17 15.63
C THR A 594 -41.25 26.04 14.46
N ARG A 595 -41.61 25.24 13.44
CA ARG A 595 -40.83 25.08 12.21
C ARG A 595 -40.77 26.36 11.39
N THR A 596 -41.88 27.09 11.28
CA THR A 596 -41.93 28.33 10.49
C THR A 596 -41.09 29.43 11.17
N ARG A 597 -41.12 29.54 12.51
CA ARG A 597 -40.24 30.44 13.26
C ARG A 597 -38.76 30.09 13.11
N PHE A 598 -38.37 28.83 13.25
CA PHE A 598 -36.97 28.43 13.10
C PHE A 598 -36.46 28.57 11.66
N VAL A 599 -37.25 28.19 10.65
CA VAL A 599 -36.90 28.36 9.23
C VAL A 599 -36.78 29.83 8.88
N ASN A 600 -37.70 30.68 9.34
CA ASN A 600 -37.62 32.12 9.13
C ASN A 600 -36.42 32.75 9.84
N TRP A 601 -36.10 32.32 11.06
CA TRP A 601 -34.93 32.83 11.78
C TRP A 601 -33.61 32.33 11.16
N PHE A 602 -33.57 31.08 10.71
CA PHE A 602 -32.42 30.52 9.99
C PHE A 602 -32.20 31.20 8.64
N THR A 603 -33.25 31.47 7.86
CA THR A 603 -33.12 32.21 6.60
C THR A 603 -32.66 33.64 6.84
N ILE A 604 -33.14 34.29 7.90
CA ILE A 604 -32.64 35.61 8.32
C ILE A 604 -31.15 35.55 8.67
N ILE A 605 -30.71 34.62 9.52
CA ILE A 605 -29.29 34.46 9.88
C ILE A 605 -28.44 34.09 8.66
N LEU A 606 -28.98 33.32 7.73
CA LEU A 606 -28.30 32.96 6.49
C LEU A 606 -28.11 34.18 5.58
N ILE A 607 -29.14 35.02 5.45
CA ILE A 607 -29.05 36.28 4.70
C ILE A 607 -28.06 37.21 5.38
N ILE A 608 -28.18 37.41 6.70
CA ILE A 608 -27.28 38.26 7.49
C ILE A 608 -25.83 37.77 7.40
N SER A 609 -25.57 36.48 7.60
CA SER A 609 -24.20 35.92 7.51
C SER A 609 -23.62 36.04 6.10
N SER A 610 -24.44 35.88 5.05
CA SER A 610 -24.00 36.04 3.66
C SER A 610 -23.74 37.52 3.33
N ALA A 611 -24.54 38.45 3.86
CA ALA A 611 -24.33 39.89 3.73
C ALA A 611 -23.07 40.34 4.46
N ILE A 612 -22.87 39.92 5.71
CA ILE A 612 -21.68 40.24 6.50
C ILE A 612 -20.44 39.66 5.83
N ALA A 613 -20.46 38.40 5.38
CA ALA A 613 -19.34 37.80 4.67
C ALA A 613 -18.99 38.53 3.36
N ALA A 614 -19.99 38.98 2.60
CA ALA A 614 -19.78 39.77 1.39
C ALA A 614 -19.24 41.18 1.69
N VAL A 615 -19.68 41.81 2.78
CA VAL A 615 -19.13 43.09 3.24
C VAL A 615 -17.69 42.92 3.71
N VAL A 616 -17.40 41.88 4.50
CA VAL A 616 -16.04 41.56 4.95
C VAL A 616 -15.13 41.30 3.75
N LEU A 617 -15.60 40.57 2.74
CA LEU A 617 -14.87 40.35 1.49
C LEU A 617 -14.46 41.68 0.84
N SER A 618 -15.42 42.59 0.65
CA SER A 618 -15.18 43.88 0.01
C SER A 618 -14.29 44.79 0.85
N ILE A 619 -14.47 44.80 2.18
CA ILE A 619 -13.63 45.58 3.10
C ILE A 619 -12.19 45.07 3.04
N LEU A 620 -11.96 43.75 3.10
CA LEU A 620 -10.62 43.18 3.07
C LEU A 620 -9.92 43.44 1.73
N LEU A 621 -10.64 43.30 0.60
CA LEU A 621 -10.10 43.65 -0.72
C LEU A 621 -9.74 45.14 -0.81
N TYR A 622 -10.64 46.02 -0.35
CA TYR A 622 -10.38 47.47 -0.30
C TYR A 622 -9.19 47.81 0.60
N LEU A 623 -9.12 47.26 1.81
CA LEU A 623 -8.02 47.54 2.74
C LEU A 623 -6.68 47.04 2.22
N PHE A 624 -6.64 45.84 1.64
CA PHE A 624 -5.43 45.32 1.03
C PHE A 624 -4.96 46.22 -0.12
N TRP A 625 -5.88 46.57 -1.03
CA TRP A 625 -5.52 47.32 -2.23
C TRP A 625 -5.36 48.83 -2.01
N LYS A 626 -5.92 49.39 -0.95
CA LYS A 626 -5.58 50.76 -0.53
C LYS A 626 -4.16 50.85 0.01
N ASN A 627 -3.67 49.78 0.63
CA ASN A 627 -2.39 49.77 1.35
C ASN A 627 -1.30 48.97 0.62
N TYR A 628 -1.52 48.46 -0.60
CA TYR A 628 -0.52 47.62 -1.26
C TYR A 628 0.79 48.37 -1.51
N GLU A 629 0.74 49.67 -1.82
CA GLU A 629 1.93 50.52 -1.96
C GLU A 629 2.77 50.55 -0.67
N SER A 630 2.13 50.53 0.50
CA SER A 630 2.84 50.44 1.79
C SER A 630 3.56 49.11 1.99
N ILE A 631 3.07 48.04 1.35
CA ILE A 631 3.71 46.71 1.34
C ILE A 631 4.88 46.70 0.34
N LEU A 632 4.77 47.42 -0.77
CA LEU A 632 5.80 47.50 -1.81
C LEU A 632 6.98 48.41 -1.44
N ILE A 633 6.77 49.50 -0.68
CA ILE A 633 7.81 50.46 -0.30
C ILE A 633 9.02 49.79 0.40
N PRO A 634 8.86 48.94 1.43
CA PRO A 634 9.99 48.25 2.06
C PRO A 634 10.78 47.36 1.10
N ILE A 635 10.09 46.69 0.16
CA ILE A 635 10.71 45.79 -0.83
C ILE A 635 11.50 46.60 -1.86
N ARG A 636 10.93 47.72 -2.33
CA ARG A 636 11.58 48.66 -3.24
C ARG A 636 12.83 49.29 -2.62
N ASN A 637 12.78 49.59 -1.32
CA ASN A 637 13.93 50.10 -0.56
C ASN A 637 15.03 49.04 -0.40
N PHE A 638 14.64 47.76 -0.27
CA PHE A 638 15.59 46.66 -0.14
C PHE A 638 16.32 46.36 -1.46
N ASN A 639 15.62 46.37 -2.61
CA ASN A 639 16.26 46.26 -3.91
C ASN A 639 15.49 47.03 -5.00
N PRO A 640 16.04 48.15 -5.52
CA PRO A 640 15.35 49.00 -6.50
C PRO A 640 15.20 48.35 -7.89
N LYS A 641 15.86 47.22 -8.16
CA LYS A 641 15.73 46.47 -9.42
C LYS A 641 14.49 45.57 -9.48
N VAL A 642 13.85 45.28 -8.35
CA VAL A 642 12.66 44.42 -8.30
C VAL A 642 11.44 45.21 -8.77
N CYS A 643 10.86 44.84 -9.91
CA CYS A 643 9.65 45.47 -10.43
C CYS A 643 8.45 45.24 -9.50
N SER A 644 7.67 46.29 -9.24
CA SER A 644 6.40 46.26 -8.47
C SER A 644 5.43 45.19 -8.98
N ASP A 645 5.37 45.06 -10.30
CA ASP A 645 4.40 44.24 -11.03
C ASP A 645 4.64 42.74 -10.75
N LYS A 646 5.91 42.33 -10.65
CA LYS A 646 6.32 40.97 -10.29
C LYS A 646 5.91 40.60 -8.86
N VAL A 647 6.11 41.51 -7.92
CA VAL A 647 5.76 41.32 -6.50
C VAL A 647 4.24 41.23 -6.34
N MET A 648 3.50 42.02 -7.13
CA MET A 648 2.04 41.96 -7.15
C MET A 648 1.53 40.59 -7.61
N LEU A 649 2.10 40.01 -8.67
CA LEU A 649 1.68 38.66 -9.10
C LEU A 649 2.03 37.59 -8.07
N LEU A 650 3.18 37.75 -7.38
CA LEU A 650 3.64 36.85 -6.33
C LEU A 650 2.70 36.84 -5.12
N LEU A 651 2.28 38.01 -4.61
CA LEU A 651 1.49 38.12 -3.37
C LEU A 651 0.00 38.34 -3.61
N GLY A 652 -0.39 39.02 -4.68
CA GLY A 652 -1.77 39.39 -4.96
C GLY A 652 -2.69 38.20 -5.13
N LEU A 653 -2.26 37.18 -5.87
CA LEU A 653 -3.05 35.96 -6.06
C LEU A 653 -3.25 35.19 -4.73
N PRO A 654 -2.19 34.87 -3.96
CA PRO A 654 -2.34 34.31 -2.61
C PRO A 654 -3.28 35.08 -1.70
N ILE A 655 -3.14 36.41 -1.64
CA ILE A 655 -3.92 37.23 -0.72
C ILE A 655 -5.39 37.25 -1.12
N VAL A 656 -5.72 37.30 -2.42
CA VAL A 656 -7.11 37.19 -2.88
C VAL A 656 -7.71 35.82 -2.51
N LEU A 657 -6.95 34.73 -2.62
CA LEU A 657 -7.38 33.39 -2.19
C LEU A 657 -7.64 33.31 -0.67
N GLU A 658 -6.77 33.92 0.14
CA GLU A 658 -6.96 33.99 1.59
C GLU A 658 -8.15 34.86 1.98
N ILE A 659 -8.37 35.98 1.28
CA ILE A 659 -9.53 36.84 1.49
C ILE A 659 -10.83 36.09 1.16
N PHE A 660 -10.88 35.31 0.08
CA PHE A 660 -12.00 34.42 -0.20
C PHE A 660 -12.21 33.38 0.91
N SER A 661 -11.13 32.79 1.41
CA SER A 661 -11.18 31.82 2.50
C SER A 661 -11.71 32.44 3.80
N LEU A 662 -11.25 33.64 4.16
CA LEU A 662 -11.72 34.40 5.32
C LEU A 662 -13.19 34.80 5.22
N ALA A 663 -13.67 35.18 4.04
CA ALA A 663 -15.09 35.46 3.84
C ALA A 663 -15.96 34.21 4.10
N ILE A 664 -15.52 33.04 3.64
CA ILE A 664 -16.21 31.77 3.90
C ILE A 664 -16.13 31.39 5.38
N ILE A 665 -14.96 31.54 6.01
CA ILE A 665 -14.77 31.28 7.46
C ILE A 665 -15.66 32.20 8.30
N THR A 666 -15.74 33.49 7.96
CA THR A 666 -16.59 34.47 8.64
C THR A 666 -18.06 34.04 8.56
N ARG A 667 -18.52 33.62 7.39
CA ARG A 667 -19.87 33.09 7.21
C ARG A 667 -20.11 31.86 8.08
N MET A 668 -19.16 30.92 8.10
CA MET A 668 -19.24 29.70 8.92
C MET A 668 -19.27 30.02 10.41
N ALA A 669 -18.46 30.98 10.87
CA ALA A 669 -18.40 31.41 12.25
C ALA A 669 -19.73 32.02 12.72
N ILE A 670 -20.35 32.88 11.91
CA ILE A 670 -21.66 33.49 12.22
C ILE A 670 -22.77 32.45 12.23
N LEU A 671 -22.75 31.49 11.31
CA LEU A 671 -23.71 30.39 11.33
C LEU A 671 -23.50 29.47 12.55
N GLY A 672 -22.28 29.36 13.08
CA GLY A 672 -21.96 28.65 14.30
C GLY A 672 -22.54 27.23 14.33
N LYS A 673 -23.29 26.91 15.40
CA LYS A 673 -23.99 25.62 15.57
C LYS A 673 -25.03 25.34 14.47
N MET A 674 -25.46 26.35 13.71
CA MET A 674 -26.44 26.21 12.63
C MET A 674 -25.82 25.65 11.35
N PHE A 675 -24.49 25.68 11.22
CA PHE A 675 -23.78 25.11 10.07
C PHE A 675 -23.36 23.66 10.35
N PRO A 676 -23.79 22.64 9.57
CA PRO A 676 -23.49 21.23 9.86
C PRO A 676 -22.01 20.89 9.85
N ASP A 677 -21.59 19.93 10.69
CA ASP A 677 -20.16 19.60 10.89
C ASP A 677 -19.53 18.99 9.62
N TYR A 678 -20.25 18.14 8.88
CA TYR A 678 -19.76 17.59 7.61
C TYR A 678 -19.51 18.66 6.54
N ARG A 679 -20.23 19.78 6.55
CA ARG A 679 -20.01 20.90 5.61
C ARG A 679 -18.84 21.76 6.04
N ARG A 680 -18.62 21.89 7.35
CA ARG A 680 -17.39 22.51 7.89
C ARG A 680 -16.17 21.72 7.46
N GLU A 681 -16.22 20.39 7.59
CA GLU A 681 -15.15 19.50 7.13
C GLU A 681 -14.90 19.63 5.62
N TRP A 682 -15.95 19.70 4.79
CA TRP A 682 -15.81 19.90 3.35
C TRP A 682 -15.12 21.21 2.98
N TRP A 683 -15.54 22.33 3.60
CA TRP A 683 -14.89 23.63 3.40
C TRP A 683 -13.48 23.66 3.98
N GLY A 684 -13.24 22.97 5.11
CA GLY A 684 -11.93 22.82 5.73
C GLY A 684 -10.94 22.08 4.81
N ARG A 685 -11.35 20.96 4.20
CA ARG A 685 -10.54 20.24 3.21
C ARG A 685 -10.26 21.07 1.97
N THR A 686 -11.27 21.78 1.47
CA THR A 686 -11.12 22.68 0.31
C THR A 686 -10.12 23.80 0.61
N GLY A 687 -10.22 24.43 1.79
CA GLY A 687 -9.26 25.42 2.27
C GLY A 687 -7.84 24.85 2.42
N GLY A 688 -7.70 23.61 2.91
CA GLY A 688 -6.41 22.92 2.97
C GLY A 688 -5.74 22.78 1.60
N TYR A 689 -6.49 22.45 0.55
CA TYR A 689 -5.96 22.40 -0.82
C TYR A 689 -5.56 23.78 -1.35
N ILE A 690 -6.36 24.82 -1.08
CA ILE A 690 -6.05 26.21 -1.46
C ILE A 690 -4.74 26.66 -0.79
N ASN A 691 -4.59 26.44 0.53
CA ASN A 691 -3.40 26.86 1.27
C ASN A 691 -2.14 26.12 0.80
N ARG A 692 -2.28 24.85 0.40
CA ARG A 692 -1.18 24.10 -0.22
C ARG A 692 -0.77 24.71 -1.56
N PHE A 693 -1.72 25.13 -2.39
CA PHE A 693 -1.44 25.83 -3.64
C PHE A 693 -0.81 27.20 -3.39
N VAL A 694 -1.33 27.97 -2.43
CA VAL A 694 -0.78 29.28 -2.03
C VAL A 694 0.70 29.16 -1.66
N LEU A 695 1.05 28.20 -0.79
CA LEU A 695 2.44 27.96 -0.38
C LEU A 695 3.32 27.63 -1.60
N PHE A 696 2.85 26.73 -2.47
CA PHE A 696 3.58 26.34 -3.68
C PHE A 696 3.77 27.53 -4.65
N TRP A 697 2.72 28.32 -4.87
CA TRP A 697 2.76 29.51 -5.72
C TRP A 697 3.79 30.52 -5.23
N VAL A 698 3.76 30.86 -3.94
CA VAL A 698 4.70 31.82 -3.34
C VAL A 698 6.14 31.34 -3.52
N ILE A 699 6.45 30.08 -3.22
CA ILE A 699 7.80 29.52 -3.34
C ILE A 699 8.30 29.58 -4.78
N ILE A 700 7.48 29.13 -5.73
CA ILE A 700 7.90 29.07 -7.13
C ILE A 700 7.99 30.46 -7.76
N CYS A 701 7.00 31.34 -7.55
CA CYS A 701 7.03 32.71 -8.06
C CYS A 701 8.18 33.51 -7.45
N PHE A 702 8.51 33.30 -6.16
CA PHE A 702 9.72 33.88 -5.56
C PHE A 702 10.98 33.45 -6.32
N ALA A 703 11.09 32.15 -6.65
CA ALA A 703 12.19 31.62 -7.42
C ALA A 703 12.28 32.13 -8.86
N VAL A 704 11.14 32.35 -9.50
CA VAL A 704 11.09 32.80 -10.90
C VAL A 704 11.26 34.30 -11.03
N PHE A 705 10.67 35.10 -10.13
CA PHE A 705 10.60 36.56 -10.30
C PHE A 705 11.65 37.32 -9.48
N ILE A 706 11.87 36.93 -8.23
CA ILE A 706 12.72 37.69 -7.30
C ILE A 706 14.16 37.19 -7.34
N MET A 707 14.38 35.87 -7.40
CA MET A 707 15.73 35.30 -7.36
C MET A 707 16.65 35.70 -8.55
N PRO A 708 16.17 35.87 -9.80
CA PRO A 708 17.03 36.40 -10.88
C PRO A 708 17.52 37.83 -10.62
N ASP A 709 16.65 38.70 -10.10
CA ASP A 709 16.98 40.11 -9.83
C ASP A 709 18.00 40.22 -8.68
N LEU A 710 17.94 39.29 -7.71
CA LEU A 710 18.98 39.10 -6.70
C LEU A 710 20.32 38.71 -7.35
N TRP A 711 20.32 37.77 -8.31
CA TRP A 711 21.53 37.32 -9.01
C TRP A 711 22.26 38.46 -9.72
N ASP A 712 21.53 39.35 -10.40
CA ASP A 712 22.09 40.52 -11.09
C ASP A 712 22.55 41.63 -10.13
N SER A 713 22.19 41.52 -8.85
CA SER A 713 22.71 42.38 -7.77
C SER A 713 24.03 41.83 -7.20
N PHE A 714 24.23 40.51 -7.21
CA PHE A 714 25.47 39.86 -6.76
C PHE A 714 26.62 39.88 -7.80
N LYS A 715 26.33 40.06 -9.10
CA LYS A 715 27.33 40.10 -10.17
C LYS A 715 28.33 41.27 -10.12
N ALA A 716 28.08 42.31 -9.32
CA ALA A 716 28.80 43.57 -9.49
C ALA A 716 30.14 43.70 -8.73
N LYS A 717 30.45 42.89 -7.71
CA LYS A 717 31.74 43.01 -6.98
C LYS A 717 32.44 41.74 -6.47
N ASP A 718 31.78 40.58 -6.38
CA ASP A 718 32.38 39.43 -5.68
C ASP A 718 32.20 38.06 -6.38
N ALA A 719 32.76 37.90 -7.58
CA ALA A 719 32.84 36.59 -8.23
C ALA A 719 33.60 35.54 -7.38
N LEU A 720 34.45 35.98 -6.44
CA LEU A 720 35.18 35.15 -5.49
C LEU A 720 34.30 34.62 -4.34
N ILE A 721 33.17 35.28 -4.02
CA ILE A 721 32.19 34.83 -3.01
C ILE A 721 31.21 33.79 -3.61
N MET A 722 31.05 33.77 -4.93
CA MET A 722 30.22 32.79 -5.65
C MET A 722 30.79 31.35 -5.65
N LEU A 723 32.11 31.20 -5.63
CA LEU A 723 32.80 29.90 -5.54
C LEU A 723 32.51 29.16 -4.22
N PRO A 724 32.54 29.81 -3.04
CA PRO A 724 32.06 29.24 -1.79
C PRO A 724 30.54 29.06 -1.71
N ILE A 725 29.71 29.85 -2.39
CA ILE A 725 28.24 29.66 -2.35
C ILE A 725 27.82 28.45 -3.19
N THR A 726 28.41 28.25 -4.37
CA THR A 726 28.14 27.09 -5.23
C THR A 726 28.90 25.83 -4.78
N GLY A 727 30.18 25.96 -4.42
CA GLY A 727 31.00 24.88 -3.87
C GLY A 727 30.68 24.53 -2.42
N GLY A 728 30.31 25.50 -1.60
CA GLY A 728 29.88 25.30 -0.21
C GLY A 728 28.45 24.81 -0.10
N TRP A 729 27.53 25.17 -1.00
CA TRP A 729 26.21 24.50 -1.10
C TRP A 729 26.37 23.01 -1.40
N ALA A 730 27.17 22.67 -2.43
CA ALA A 730 27.47 21.29 -2.75
C ALA A 730 28.20 20.57 -1.59
N GLY A 731 29.11 21.27 -0.91
CA GLY A 731 29.81 20.77 0.27
C GLY A 731 28.90 20.51 1.48
N VAL A 732 27.97 21.42 1.80
CA VAL A 732 27.00 21.28 2.89
C VAL A 732 26.01 20.15 2.60
N VAL A 733 25.55 20.05 1.34
CA VAL A 733 24.69 18.95 0.92
C VAL A 733 25.45 17.63 0.98
N ALA A 734 26.67 17.55 0.44
CA ALA A 734 27.49 16.33 0.48
C ALA A 734 27.81 15.91 1.92
N TRP A 735 28.14 16.86 2.79
CA TRP A 735 28.38 16.61 4.22
C TRP A 735 27.11 16.16 4.94
N GLY A 736 25.97 16.82 4.70
CA GLY A 736 24.68 16.46 5.29
C GLY A 736 24.19 15.09 4.83
N VAL A 737 24.40 14.74 3.56
CA VAL A 737 24.11 13.42 3.00
C VAL A 737 25.04 12.37 3.60
N LYS A 738 26.35 12.64 3.69
CA LYS A 738 27.31 11.74 4.35
C LYS A 738 26.89 11.43 5.79
N ILE A 739 26.47 12.46 6.55
CA ILE A 739 25.97 12.30 7.92
C ILE A 739 24.68 11.48 7.95
N ALA A 740 23.71 11.76 7.07
CA ALA A 740 22.45 11.02 7.01
C ALA A 740 22.65 9.53 6.68
N PHE A 741 23.68 9.20 5.90
CA PHE A 741 24.07 7.81 5.65
C PHE A 741 24.87 7.19 6.79
N ALA A 742 25.71 7.97 7.50
CA ALA A 742 26.45 7.49 8.66
C ALA A 742 25.55 7.24 9.88
N SER A 743 24.51 8.05 10.08
CA SER A 743 23.54 7.89 11.18
C SER A 743 22.64 6.66 11.04
N LYS A 744 22.74 5.93 9.92
CA LYS A 744 22.03 4.67 9.70
C LYS A 744 22.67 3.49 10.43
N GLY A 745 23.88 3.65 10.97
CA GLY A 745 24.64 2.60 11.66
C GLY A 745 24.76 2.76 13.19
N ASP A 746 24.36 3.91 13.74
CA ASP A 746 24.41 4.22 15.17
C ASP A 746 22.98 4.51 15.67
N GLU A 747 22.31 3.51 16.22
CA GLU A 747 21.01 3.66 16.90
C GLU A 747 21.19 4.12 18.35
N ASP A 748 22.23 4.90 18.65
CA ASP A 748 22.41 5.49 19.97
C ASP A 748 21.93 6.97 19.95
N PRO A 749 20.64 7.25 20.19
CA PRO A 749 20.08 8.61 20.19
C PRO A 749 20.70 9.50 21.28
N LYS A 750 21.50 8.92 22.18
CA LYS A 750 22.22 9.65 23.24
C LYS A 750 23.55 10.26 22.77
N LYS A 751 24.11 9.85 21.63
CA LYS A 751 25.40 10.38 21.12
C LYS A 751 25.30 11.29 19.91
N THR A 752 24.17 11.32 19.19
CA THR A 752 23.97 12.28 18.10
C THR A 752 23.59 13.65 18.66
N ASN A 753 24.54 14.58 18.65
CA ASN A 753 24.31 15.99 19.00
C ASN A 753 23.00 16.50 18.37
N SER A 754 22.12 17.10 19.18
CA SER A 754 20.81 17.64 18.75
C SER A 754 20.88 18.49 17.47
N ILE A 755 22.00 19.21 17.29
CA ILE A 755 22.30 20.04 16.11
C ILE A 755 22.43 19.20 14.82
N VAL A 756 23.03 18.01 14.89
CA VAL A 756 23.23 17.12 13.72
C VAL A 756 21.88 16.62 13.19
N ASN A 757 20.97 16.23 14.08
CA ASN A 757 19.61 15.81 13.71
C ASN A 757 18.79 16.95 13.10
N ILE A 758 19.00 18.19 13.56
CA ILE A 758 18.38 19.38 12.95
C ILE A 758 18.96 19.62 11.55
N VAL A 759 20.28 19.54 11.38
CA VAL A 759 20.94 19.70 10.09
C VAL A 759 20.44 18.69 9.06
N VAL A 760 20.38 17.39 9.40
CA VAL A 760 19.88 16.34 8.50
C VAL A 760 18.44 16.61 8.03
N LYS A 761 17.58 17.12 8.92
CA LYS A 761 16.20 17.52 8.57
C LYS A 761 16.14 18.75 7.67
N LEU A 762 17.15 19.64 7.73
CA LEU A 762 17.23 20.87 6.93
C LEU A 762 17.87 20.68 5.55
N VAL A 763 18.74 19.67 5.37
CA VAL A 763 19.47 19.41 4.11
C VAL A 763 18.55 19.33 2.87
N PRO A 764 17.38 18.65 2.89
CA PRO A 764 16.45 18.64 1.75
C PRO A 764 16.01 20.05 1.32
N PHE A 765 15.76 20.93 2.27
CA PHE A 765 15.31 22.30 2.00
C PHE A 765 16.44 23.16 1.42
N ILE A 766 17.66 23.02 1.95
CA ILE A 766 18.86 23.70 1.42
C ILE A 766 19.15 23.22 -0.02
N PHE A 767 19.01 21.92 -0.27
CA PHE A 767 19.14 21.36 -1.62
C PHE A 767 18.09 21.94 -2.57
N MET A 768 16.82 21.96 -2.15
CA MET A 768 15.72 22.53 -2.94
C MET A 768 15.95 24.00 -3.28
N ILE A 769 16.41 24.82 -2.32
CA ILE A 769 16.77 26.23 -2.58
C ILE A 769 17.86 26.32 -3.65
N GLY A 770 18.90 25.48 -3.58
CA GLY A 770 19.95 25.43 -4.60
C GLY A 770 19.46 25.02 -5.98
N VAL A 771 18.57 24.03 -6.07
CA VAL A 771 17.96 23.61 -7.35
C VAL A 771 17.06 24.70 -7.93
N LEU A 772 16.27 25.38 -7.10
CA LEU A 772 15.47 26.53 -7.51
C LEU A 772 16.36 27.68 -8.01
N LEU A 773 17.49 27.95 -7.33
CA LEU A 773 18.51 28.93 -7.76
C LEU A 773 19.06 28.59 -9.15
N ILE A 774 19.53 27.35 -9.35
CA ILE A 774 20.11 26.89 -10.61
C ILE A 774 19.07 26.93 -11.73
N GLY A 775 17.87 26.43 -11.49
CA GLY A 775 16.77 26.47 -12.47
C GLY A 775 16.39 27.89 -12.89
N SER A 776 16.40 28.83 -11.93
CA SER A 776 16.11 30.25 -12.16
C SER A 776 17.17 30.92 -13.03
N GLY A 777 18.46 30.63 -12.78
CA GLY A 777 19.55 31.08 -13.64
C GLY A 777 19.48 30.51 -15.06
N ILE A 778 19.21 29.20 -15.20
CA ILE A 778 19.13 28.52 -16.49
C ILE A 778 17.96 29.06 -17.32
N ILE A 779 16.77 29.23 -16.74
CA ILE A 779 15.62 29.72 -17.51
C ILE A 779 15.85 31.14 -18.04
N ASN A 780 16.53 32.00 -17.27
CA ASN A 780 16.91 33.34 -17.72
C ASN A 780 17.92 33.31 -18.88
N LEU A 781 18.79 32.29 -18.92
CA LEU A 781 19.74 32.08 -20.02
C LEU A 781 19.10 31.47 -21.27
N ILE A 782 18.07 30.63 -21.14
CA ILE A 782 17.44 29.98 -22.30
C ILE A 782 16.42 30.91 -22.96
N ARG A 783 15.70 31.73 -22.18
CA ARG A 783 14.70 32.68 -22.69
C ARG A 783 15.36 33.98 -23.17
N ILE A 784 16.14 33.88 -24.26
CA ILE A 784 16.81 35.03 -24.86
C ILE A 784 15.89 35.69 -25.91
N GLY A 785 15.36 36.86 -25.57
CA GLY A 785 14.83 37.81 -26.55
C GLY A 785 13.45 38.40 -26.24
N ASN A 786 13.20 39.59 -26.79
CA ASN A 786 11.93 40.34 -26.72
C ASN A 786 10.77 39.68 -27.49
N SER A 787 10.99 38.51 -28.13
CA SER A 787 9.96 37.83 -28.91
C SER A 787 9.14 36.89 -28.02
N ASP A 788 7.89 37.26 -27.74
CA ASP A 788 6.93 36.43 -27.01
C ASP A 788 6.61 35.12 -27.71
N PHE A 789 6.73 35.09 -29.04
CA PHE A 789 6.49 33.89 -29.82
C PHE A 789 7.56 32.82 -29.57
N VAL A 790 8.85 33.18 -29.63
CA VAL A 790 9.99 32.27 -29.38
C VAL A 790 9.94 31.74 -27.95
N ASN A 791 9.58 32.61 -27.02
CA ASN A 791 9.44 32.31 -25.61
C ASN A 791 8.36 31.25 -25.33
N ARG A 792 7.19 31.33 -25.97
CA ARG A 792 6.14 30.29 -25.87
C ARG A 792 6.55 28.98 -26.55
N LEU A 793 7.24 29.07 -27.68
CA LEU A 793 7.80 27.91 -28.39
C LEU A 793 8.81 27.16 -27.52
N THR A 794 9.61 27.88 -26.74
CA THR A 794 10.54 27.32 -25.76
C THR A 794 9.80 26.54 -24.66
N THR A 795 8.72 27.10 -24.11
CA THR A 795 7.88 26.41 -23.10
C THR A 795 7.30 25.11 -23.66
N VAL A 796 6.74 25.15 -24.88
CA VAL A 796 6.20 23.96 -25.54
C VAL A 796 7.30 22.95 -25.83
N GLY A 797 8.47 23.40 -26.30
CA GLY A 797 9.63 22.54 -26.54
C GLY A 797 10.10 21.82 -25.27
N LEU A 798 10.25 22.54 -24.16
CA LEU A 798 10.60 21.98 -22.85
C LEU A 798 9.57 20.95 -22.38
N ALA A 799 8.27 21.26 -22.52
CA ALA A 799 7.20 20.33 -22.16
C ALA A 799 7.23 19.06 -23.01
N LEU A 800 7.41 19.17 -24.32
CA LEU A 800 7.50 18.02 -25.23
C LEU A 800 8.72 17.15 -24.94
N VAL A 801 9.89 17.76 -24.70
CA VAL A 801 11.11 17.03 -24.31
C VAL A 801 10.93 16.34 -22.97
N THR A 802 10.31 17.02 -21.99
CA THR A 802 10.01 16.44 -20.67
C THR A 802 9.09 15.22 -20.80
N LEU A 803 8.02 15.32 -21.59
CA LEU A 803 7.09 14.21 -21.83
C LEU A 803 7.76 13.04 -22.57
N PHE A 804 8.59 13.34 -23.58
CA PHE A 804 9.33 12.33 -24.32
C PHE A 804 10.34 11.59 -23.42
N LEU A 805 11.14 12.32 -22.63
CA LEU A 805 12.09 11.71 -21.71
C LEU A 805 11.38 10.99 -20.55
N SER A 806 10.27 11.52 -20.04
CA SER A 806 9.45 10.81 -19.04
C SER A 806 8.94 9.45 -19.54
N TRP A 807 8.70 9.33 -20.85
CA TRP A 807 8.30 8.06 -21.47
C TRP A 807 9.49 7.13 -21.69
N ARG A 808 10.68 7.67 -21.99
CA ARG A 808 11.86 6.86 -22.33
C ARG A 808 12.75 6.49 -21.14
N VAL A 809 12.78 7.32 -20.10
CA VAL A 809 13.57 7.15 -18.87
C VAL A 809 12.74 6.35 -17.88
N GLY A 810 12.99 5.03 -17.82
CA GLY A 810 12.34 4.13 -16.87
C GLY A 810 12.76 4.42 -15.44
N VAL A 811 11.80 4.39 -14.52
CA VAL A 811 12.09 4.60 -13.10
C VAL A 811 12.97 3.47 -12.58
N ASN A 812 12.80 2.22 -12.99
CA ASN A 812 13.68 1.15 -12.49
C ASN A 812 15.02 1.09 -13.25
N GLU A 813 14.99 1.26 -14.58
CA GLU A 813 16.17 1.14 -15.46
C GLU A 813 17.34 2.04 -15.02
N PHE A 814 17.03 3.28 -14.63
CA PHE A 814 18.03 4.27 -14.20
C PHE A 814 18.17 4.37 -12.67
N SER A 815 17.88 3.31 -11.92
CA SER A 815 18.16 3.19 -10.48
C SER A 815 19.52 2.54 -10.20
N LEU A 816 19.92 2.43 -8.93
CA LEU A 816 21.08 1.62 -8.52
C LEU A 816 20.76 0.12 -8.47
N HIS A 817 19.49 -0.27 -8.53
CA HIS A 817 19.07 -1.66 -8.38
C HIS A 817 19.75 -2.60 -9.37
N HIS A 818 19.81 -2.24 -10.66
CA HIS A 818 20.42 -3.10 -11.68
C HIS A 818 21.90 -3.38 -11.41
N PHE A 819 22.64 -2.36 -10.97
CA PHE A 819 24.05 -2.50 -10.62
C PHE A 819 24.21 -3.49 -9.46
N TYR A 820 23.45 -3.27 -8.38
CA TYR A 820 23.43 -4.12 -7.20
C TYR A 820 23.03 -5.57 -7.53
N ARG A 821 21.91 -5.76 -8.24
CA ARG A 821 21.40 -7.06 -8.67
C ARG A 821 22.44 -7.86 -9.45
N ASN A 822 23.09 -7.24 -10.44
CA ASN A 822 24.06 -7.95 -11.28
C ASN A 822 25.30 -8.40 -10.50
N ARG A 823 25.73 -7.62 -9.49
CA ARG A 823 26.85 -7.99 -8.59
C ARG A 823 26.46 -9.15 -7.67
N LEU A 824 25.26 -9.13 -7.10
CA LEU A 824 24.74 -10.24 -6.30
C LEU A 824 24.61 -11.53 -7.12
N ILE A 825 24.02 -11.45 -8.33
CA ILE A 825 23.89 -12.61 -9.23
C ILE A 825 25.27 -13.20 -9.53
N ARG A 826 26.27 -12.37 -9.85
CA ARG A 826 27.63 -12.86 -10.12
C ARG A 826 28.27 -13.55 -8.90
N ALA A 827 28.10 -12.96 -7.71
CA ALA A 827 28.74 -13.48 -6.50
C ALA A 827 28.09 -14.77 -6.01
N PHE A 828 26.76 -14.78 -5.87
CA PHE A 828 26.01 -15.91 -5.30
C PHE A 828 25.58 -16.88 -6.40
N MET A 829 24.86 -16.43 -7.42
CA MET A 829 24.38 -17.35 -8.45
C MET A 829 25.49 -17.82 -9.39
N GLY A 830 26.48 -16.99 -9.71
CA GLY A 830 27.63 -17.37 -10.53
C GLY A 830 28.51 -18.46 -9.88
N ALA A 831 28.50 -18.55 -8.55
CA ALA A 831 29.24 -19.56 -7.79
C ALA A 831 28.83 -20.99 -8.13
N THR A 832 27.57 -21.20 -8.49
CA THR A 832 27.00 -22.54 -8.70
C THR A 832 27.11 -23.00 -10.16
N ARG A 833 27.75 -22.22 -11.05
CA ARG A 833 28.08 -22.63 -12.43
C ARG A 833 29.35 -23.47 -12.47
N SER A 834 29.38 -24.48 -13.35
CA SER A 834 30.61 -25.20 -13.66
C SER A 834 31.66 -24.25 -14.24
N ARG A 835 32.95 -24.56 -14.02
CA ARG A 835 34.06 -23.68 -14.44
C ARG A 835 34.12 -23.59 -15.95
N GLU A 836 34.02 -24.74 -16.61
CA GLU A 836 34.10 -24.86 -18.06
C GLU A 836 32.96 -24.12 -18.76
N ASP A 837 31.72 -24.28 -18.28
CA ASP A 837 30.58 -23.64 -18.93
C ASP A 837 30.66 -22.13 -18.79
N ARG A 838 30.97 -21.64 -17.57
CA ARG A 838 31.06 -20.19 -17.32
C ARG A 838 32.21 -19.53 -18.08
N ILE A 839 33.36 -20.20 -18.24
CA ILE A 839 34.45 -19.66 -19.07
C ILE A 839 34.03 -19.50 -20.54
N LYS A 840 33.17 -20.40 -21.05
CA LYS A 840 32.66 -20.33 -22.43
C LYS A 840 31.60 -19.25 -22.62
N THR A 841 30.76 -19.00 -21.60
CA THR A 841 29.59 -18.11 -21.73
C THR A 841 29.77 -16.72 -21.11
N ALA A 842 30.66 -16.56 -20.12
CA ALA A 842 30.88 -15.27 -19.48
C ALA A 842 31.57 -14.27 -20.42
N ASN A 843 31.14 -13.01 -20.33
CA ASN A 843 31.81 -11.93 -21.02
C ASN A 843 33.21 -11.72 -20.43
N ALA A 844 34.25 -11.86 -21.26
CA ALA A 844 35.64 -11.77 -20.82
C ALA A 844 36.02 -10.40 -20.25
N PHE A 845 35.34 -9.33 -20.65
CA PHE A 845 35.62 -7.97 -20.19
C PHE A 845 34.90 -7.63 -18.88
N THR A 846 33.60 -7.93 -18.78
CA THR A 846 32.80 -7.57 -17.60
C THR A 846 32.76 -8.66 -16.53
N GLY A 847 33.04 -9.91 -16.91
CA GLY A 847 32.90 -11.09 -16.06
C GLY A 847 31.45 -11.48 -15.75
N PHE A 848 30.47 -10.84 -16.39
CA PHE A 848 29.05 -11.18 -16.27
C PHE A 848 28.64 -12.27 -17.26
N ASP A 849 27.72 -13.13 -16.84
CA ASP A 849 27.13 -14.19 -17.67
C ASP A 849 25.61 -14.11 -17.55
N THR A 850 24.90 -14.10 -18.67
CA THR A 850 23.42 -14.09 -18.68
C THR A 850 22.84 -15.38 -18.12
N ASN A 851 23.61 -16.48 -18.16
CA ASN A 851 23.22 -17.79 -17.64
C ASN A 851 23.55 -17.95 -16.15
N ASP A 852 24.11 -16.92 -15.49
CA ASP A 852 24.30 -16.94 -14.04
C ASP A 852 22.94 -16.91 -13.31
N ASP A 853 21.87 -16.35 -13.91
CA ASP A 853 20.54 -16.27 -13.29
C ASP A 853 19.61 -17.42 -13.73
N ILE A 854 18.58 -17.71 -12.92
CA ILE A 854 17.62 -18.81 -13.14
C ILE A 854 16.20 -18.25 -13.04
N LEU A 855 15.29 -18.72 -13.90
CA LEU A 855 13.86 -18.38 -13.79
C LEU A 855 13.30 -18.93 -12.49
N LEU A 856 12.64 -18.09 -11.69
CA LEU A 856 12.03 -18.53 -10.43
C LEU A 856 10.97 -19.61 -10.66
N SER A 857 10.22 -19.49 -11.76
CA SER A 857 9.23 -20.48 -12.16
C SER A 857 9.81 -21.82 -12.62
N SER A 858 11.14 -21.99 -12.65
CA SER A 858 11.78 -23.28 -12.97
C SER A 858 12.25 -24.04 -11.73
N MET A 859 12.03 -23.49 -10.53
CA MET A 859 12.40 -24.10 -9.25
C MET A 859 11.30 -25.07 -8.79
N LYS A 860 10.98 -26.04 -9.65
CA LYS A 860 9.97 -27.08 -9.45
C LYS A 860 10.51 -28.48 -9.77
N VAL A 861 9.85 -29.50 -9.24
CA VAL A 861 10.17 -30.92 -9.42
C VAL A 861 10.10 -31.31 -10.89
N GLU A 862 9.08 -30.84 -11.61
CA GLU A 862 8.93 -31.10 -13.06
C GLU A 862 10.12 -30.62 -13.89
N ASP A 863 10.79 -29.55 -13.43
CA ASP A 863 11.95 -28.98 -14.09
C ASP A 863 13.27 -29.57 -13.54
N GLY A 864 13.23 -30.51 -12.61
CA GLY A 864 14.41 -31.14 -11.99
C GLY A 864 14.93 -30.47 -10.71
N TYR A 865 14.07 -29.75 -9.97
CA TYR A 865 14.39 -29.21 -8.64
C TYR A 865 13.55 -29.85 -7.56
N PHE A 866 14.17 -30.53 -6.60
CA PHE A 866 13.48 -31.19 -5.49
C PHE A 866 14.11 -30.85 -4.12
N GLY A 867 14.76 -29.67 -4.02
CA GLY A 867 15.19 -29.09 -2.75
C GLY A 867 14.03 -28.44 -1.98
N PRO A 868 14.31 -27.77 -0.84
CA PRO A 868 13.30 -27.03 -0.08
C PRO A 868 12.62 -25.95 -0.93
N TYR A 869 11.31 -25.82 -0.81
CA TYR A 869 10.52 -24.86 -1.57
C TYR A 869 10.92 -23.42 -1.20
N PRO A 870 11.45 -22.61 -2.14
CA PRO A 870 11.97 -21.28 -1.84
C PRO A 870 10.86 -20.24 -1.69
N ILE A 871 10.92 -19.49 -0.59
CA ILE A 871 10.09 -18.31 -0.32
C ILE A 871 11.02 -17.11 -0.16
N LEU A 872 10.94 -16.18 -1.11
CA LEU A 872 11.69 -14.92 -1.08
C LEU A 872 10.75 -13.81 -0.62
N ASN A 873 10.99 -13.31 0.59
CA ASN A 873 10.13 -12.30 1.22
C ASN A 873 10.61 -10.89 0.86
N THR A 874 9.65 -10.03 0.52
CA THR A 874 9.87 -8.62 0.21
C THR A 874 8.81 -7.77 0.91
N ALA A 875 9.10 -6.50 1.14
CA ALA A 875 8.12 -5.58 1.70
C ALA A 875 7.43 -4.80 0.57
N LEU A 876 6.11 -4.96 0.47
CA LEU A 876 5.24 -4.08 -0.30
C LEU A 876 5.09 -2.76 0.45
N ASN A 877 5.54 -1.64 -0.13
CA ASN A 877 5.39 -0.33 0.51
C ASN A 877 3.96 0.20 0.34
N ALA A 878 3.31 0.52 1.45
CA ALA A 878 1.94 1.01 1.51
C ALA A 878 1.86 2.19 2.51
N THR A 879 2.50 3.31 2.17
CA THR A 879 2.57 4.51 3.03
C THR A 879 1.25 5.29 3.08
N VAL A 880 0.37 5.08 2.09
CA VAL A 880 -0.95 5.70 1.99
C VAL A 880 -1.98 4.57 2.10
N VAL A 881 -2.38 4.25 3.33
CA VAL A 881 -3.43 3.25 3.59
C VAL A 881 -4.60 3.96 4.24
N SER A 882 -5.79 3.81 3.65
CA SER A 882 -7.04 4.37 4.17
C SER A 882 -7.49 3.70 5.47
N ALA A 883 -7.07 2.45 5.71
CA ALA A 883 -7.37 1.67 6.90
C ALA A 883 -6.53 2.15 8.11
N LEU A 884 -7.21 2.69 9.11
CA LEU A 884 -6.61 3.28 10.32
C LEU A 884 -5.81 2.28 11.16
N ASP A 885 -6.16 0.99 11.11
CA ASP A 885 -5.51 -0.10 11.85
C ASP A 885 -4.09 -0.43 11.34
N ARG A 886 -3.69 0.14 10.19
CA ARG A 886 -2.44 -0.21 9.49
C ARG A 886 -1.57 0.98 9.12
N GLN A 887 -1.94 2.20 9.53
CA GLN A 887 -1.18 3.43 9.24
C GLN A 887 0.26 3.40 9.79
N ASP A 888 0.49 2.75 10.92
CA ASP A 888 1.81 2.67 11.54
C ASP A 888 2.75 1.68 10.82
N ARG A 889 2.19 0.66 10.17
CA ARG A 889 2.97 -0.42 9.53
C ARG A 889 3.64 0.03 8.24
N LYS A 890 2.92 0.84 7.44
CA LYS A 890 3.33 1.37 6.12
C LYS A 890 3.87 0.33 5.10
N ALA A 891 3.75 -0.98 5.37
CA ALA A 891 4.18 -2.06 4.51
C ALA A 891 3.44 -3.39 4.78
N GLU A 892 3.46 -4.29 3.80
CA GLU A 892 2.90 -5.66 3.85
C GLU A 892 3.88 -6.70 3.28
N SER A 893 3.66 -7.98 3.62
CA SER A 893 4.41 -9.12 3.07
C SER A 893 4.07 -9.35 1.59
N PHE A 894 5.06 -9.24 0.71
CA PHE A 894 4.98 -9.67 -0.68
C PHE A 894 5.96 -10.81 -0.91
N VAL A 895 5.49 -11.92 -1.43
CA VAL A 895 6.30 -13.13 -1.64
C VAL A 895 6.55 -13.39 -3.12
N PHE A 896 7.78 -13.84 -3.40
CA PHE A 896 8.15 -14.47 -4.66
C PHE A 896 8.37 -15.96 -4.41
N THR A 897 7.50 -16.81 -4.96
CA THR A 897 7.66 -18.27 -4.92
C THR A 897 7.65 -18.87 -6.34
N PRO A 898 8.12 -20.12 -6.54
CA PRO A 898 8.14 -20.77 -7.85
C PRO A 898 6.77 -20.86 -8.55
N LEU A 899 5.69 -21.01 -7.78
CA LEU A 899 4.34 -21.20 -8.32
C LEU A 899 3.60 -19.87 -8.45
N TYR A 900 3.58 -19.04 -7.42
CA TYR A 900 2.88 -17.75 -7.44
C TYR A 900 3.66 -16.61 -6.78
N CYS A 901 3.41 -15.39 -7.26
CA CYS A 901 3.93 -14.15 -6.69
C CYS A 901 2.77 -13.25 -6.30
N GLY A 902 2.89 -12.54 -5.18
CA GLY A 902 1.85 -11.62 -4.76
C GLY A 902 1.81 -11.36 -3.27
N TYR A 903 0.69 -10.76 -2.87
CA TYR A 903 0.39 -10.37 -1.50
C TYR A 903 -1.13 -10.43 -1.32
N ASP A 904 -1.57 -10.67 -0.09
CA ASP A 904 -2.97 -10.56 0.31
C ASP A 904 -3.04 -9.70 1.56
N PHE A 905 -4.06 -8.86 1.66
CA PHE A 905 -4.41 -8.23 2.94
C PHE A 905 -5.17 -9.24 3.80
N SER A 906 -4.91 -9.26 5.12
CA SER A 906 -5.56 -10.20 6.04
C SER A 906 -7.08 -10.20 5.83
N PRO A 907 -7.71 -11.36 5.49
CA PRO A 907 -9.11 -11.44 5.10
C PRO A 907 -9.96 -11.39 6.37
N THR A 908 -10.14 -10.21 6.96
CA THR A 908 -11.18 -10.00 7.96
C THR A 908 -12.54 -9.77 7.32
N ARG A 909 -12.59 -9.59 6.00
CA ARG A 909 -13.80 -9.34 5.22
C ARG A 909 -13.90 -10.32 4.03
N PRO A 910 -15.11 -10.69 3.61
CA PRO A 910 -15.33 -11.39 2.34
C PRO A 910 -14.91 -10.49 1.19
N SER A 911 -14.82 -11.06 -0.02
CA SER A 911 -14.53 -10.30 -1.24
C SER A 911 -15.69 -9.40 -1.68
N THR A 912 -16.43 -8.86 -0.71
CA THR A 912 -17.55 -7.95 -0.84
C THR A 912 -17.05 -6.56 -1.17
N TYR A 913 -16.61 -6.41 -2.43
CA TYR A 913 -16.11 -5.20 -3.07
C TYR A 913 -16.73 -3.91 -2.51
N ASP A 914 -15.91 -3.15 -1.78
CA ASP A 914 -16.09 -1.73 -1.55
C ASP A 914 -16.32 -1.05 -2.91
N VAL A 915 -17.04 0.06 -2.94
CA VAL A 915 -17.38 0.80 -4.17
C VAL A 915 -16.10 1.19 -4.96
N ASP A 916 -14.94 1.19 -4.28
CA ASP A 916 -13.61 1.51 -4.79
C ASP A 916 -12.79 0.30 -5.28
N HIS A 917 -13.34 -0.36 -6.28
CA HIS A 917 -12.61 -0.93 -7.40
C HIS A 917 -11.56 -2.08 -7.26
N VAL A 918 -11.16 -2.58 -6.08
CA VAL A 918 -9.99 -3.49 -5.94
C VAL A 918 -10.32 -4.84 -5.26
N TYR A 919 -9.99 -5.97 -5.92
CA TYR A 919 -10.09 -7.33 -5.35
C TYR A 919 -9.25 -7.48 -4.09
N GLU A 920 -9.72 -8.07 -2.98
CA GLU A 920 -8.89 -8.27 -1.77
C GLU A 920 -7.72 -9.25 -1.97
N TYR A 921 -7.84 -10.19 -2.90
CA TYR A 921 -6.81 -11.16 -3.25
C TYR A 921 -5.77 -10.60 -4.22
N GLY A 922 -4.53 -11.08 -4.15
CA GLY A 922 -3.42 -10.55 -4.94
C GLY A 922 -2.34 -11.54 -5.35
N TYR A 923 -2.58 -12.85 -5.40
CA TYR A 923 -1.62 -13.83 -5.94
C TYR A 923 -1.76 -14.07 -7.45
N ARG A 924 -0.63 -14.24 -8.14
CA ARG A 924 -0.53 -14.45 -9.60
C ARG A 924 0.46 -15.55 -9.96
N PRO A 925 0.20 -16.36 -11.01
CA PRO A 925 1.15 -17.37 -11.46
C PRO A 925 2.51 -16.77 -11.80
N THR A 926 3.59 -17.30 -11.22
CA THR A 926 4.94 -16.74 -11.33
C THR A 926 5.42 -16.69 -12.77
N ASN A 927 5.15 -17.72 -13.57
CA ASN A 927 5.57 -17.81 -14.97
C ASN A 927 4.98 -16.73 -15.91
N LYS A 928 3.96 -15.99 -15.46
CA LYS A 928 3.30 -14.92 -16.23
C LYS A 928 3.43 -13.55 -15.55
N PHE A 929 3.87 -13.48 -14.31
CA PHE A 929 3.99 -12.25 -13.53
C PHE A 929 5.21 -11.44 -13.97
N SER A 930 5.10 -10.11 -14.10
CA SER A 930 6.21 -9.19 -14.46
C SER A 930 6.84 -9.35 -15.85
N ASN A 931 6.83 -10.57 -16.43
CA ASN A 931 7.42 -10.89 -17.71
C ASN A 931 6.68 -12.06 -18.36
N GLU A 932 6.18 -11.86 -19.60
CA GLU A 932 5.50 -12.91 -20.36
C GLU A 932 6.45 -14.05 -20.81
N LYS A 933 7.77 -13.87 -20.71
CA LYS A 933 8.79 -14.87 -21.04
C LYS A 933 9.19 -15.78 -19.87
N GLY A 934 8.26 -16.08 -18.95
CA GLY A 934 8.50 -17.03 -17.85
C GLY A 934 8.66 -16.42 -16.46
N GLY A 935 8.28 -15.15 -16.26
CA GLY A 935 8.26 -14.55 -14.92
C GLY A 935 9.55 -13.84 -14.47
N PRO A 936 9.63 -13.43 -13.20
CA PRO A 936 10.84 -12.89 -12.59
C PRO A 936 11.90 -13.99 -12.41
N THR A 937 13.17 -13.58 -12.45
CA THR A 937 14.28 -14.48 -12.10
C THR A 937 14.51 -14.52 -10.60
N ILE A 938 15.09 -15.62 -10.11
CA ILE A 938 15.42 -15.77 -8.68
C ILE A 938 16.43 -14.71 -8.23
N GLY A 939 17.39 -14.33 -9.09
CA GLY A 939 18.35 -13.28 -8.81
C GLY A 939 17.73 -11.88 -8.70
N THR A 940 16.70 -11.62 -9.51
CA THR A 940 15.93 -10.37 -9.38
C THR A 940 15.13 -10.34 -8.08
N ALA A 941 14.44 -11.43 -7.72
CA ALA A 941 13.71 -11.53 -6.47
C ALA A 941 14.63 -11.41 -5.25
N MET A 942 15.82 -12.04 -5.28
CA MET A 942 16.87 -11.88 -4.26
C MET A 942 17.29 -10.42 -4.10
N ALA A 943 17.57 -9.71 -5.20
CA ALA A 943 18.00 -8.32 -5.13
C ALA A 943 16.91 -7.38 -4.62
N ILE A 944 15.63 -7.64 -4.93
CA ILE A 944 14.50 -6.88 -4.36
C ILE A 944 14.38 -7.17 -2.85
N SER A 945 14.50 -8.44 -2.45
CA SER A 945 14.48 -8.85 -1.04
C SER A 945 15.62 -8.23 -0.21
N GLY A 946 16.76 -7.92 -0.83
CA GLY A 946 17.89 -7.23 -0.20
C GLY A 946 17.97 -5.72 -0.45
N ALA A 947 16.89 -5.06 -0.90
CA ALA A 947 16.89 -3.65 -1.25
C ALA A 947 16.78 -2.71 -0.03
N ALA A 948 17.73 -2.78 0.91
CA ALA A 948 17.67 -2.12 2.23
C ALA A 948 17.75 -0.57 2.19
N VAL A 949 18.08 0.02 1.05
CA VAL A 949 18.10 1.49 0.86
C VAL A 949 17.05 1.87 -0.17
N ASN A 950 15.92 2.41 0.29
CA ASN A 950 14.83 2.82 -0.58
C ASN A 950 14.11 4.08 -0.04
N PRO A 951 13.57 4.97 -0.90
CA PRO A 951 12.79 6.13 -0.46
C PRO A 951 11.52 5.75 0.32
N ASN A 952 10.91 4.63 -0.08
CA ASN A 952 9.77 4.00 0.57
C ASN A 952 10.23 2.66 1.15
N TRP A 953 10.21 2.51 2.47
CA TRP A 953 10.82 1.38 3.19
C TRP A 953 10.04 1.02 4.46
N GLY A 954 8.72 0.87 4.29
CA GLY A 954 7.80 0.51 5.37
C GLY A 954 7.83 1.47 6.55
N TYR A 955 7.94 0.94 7.77
CA TYR A 955 7.87 1.71 9.01
C TYR A 955 8.98 2.79 9.14
N HIS A 956 10.12 2.60 8.48
CA HIS A 956 11.24 3.57 8.44
C HIS A 956 11.02 4.77 7.50
N SER A 957 9.90 4.79 6.75
CA SER A 957 9.63 5.83 5.75
C SER A 957 9.47 7.23 6.37
N SER A 958 10.36 8.14 5.98
CA SER A 958 10.30 9.57 6.30
C SER A 958 10.43 10.41 5.03
N ALA A 959 9.61 11.46 4.89
CA ALA A 959 9.59 12.31 3.70
C ALA A 959 10.96 13.00 3.41
N PRO A 960 11.71 13.49 4.42
CA PRO A 960 13.05 14.07 4.19
C PRO A 960 14.06 13.07 3.62
N MET A 961 14.08 11.83 4.13
CA MET A 961 15.00 10.80 3.66
C MET A 961 14.60 10.30 2.27
N ALA A 962 13.29 10.13 2.03
CA ALA A 962 12.76 9.76 0.72
C ALA A 962 13.18 10.75 -0.37
N PHE A 963 13.10 12.05 -0.08
CA PHE A 963 13.55 13.11 -0.97
C PHE A 963 15.04 12.99 -1.32
N LEU A 964 15.91 12.83 -0.30
CA LEU A 964 17.36 12.73 -0.49
C LEU A 964 17.76 11.48 -1.28
N LEU A 965 17.24 10.31 -0.89
CA LEU A 965 17.52 9.04 -1.56
C LEU A 965 17.07 9.08 -3.03
N THR A 966 15.93 9.70 -3.32
CA THR A 966 15.41 9.84 -4.69
C THR A 966 16.29 10.76 -5.52
N ILE A 967 16.69 11.92 -4.98
CA ILE A 967 17.54 12.90 -5.68
C ILE A 967 18.92 12.34 -5.96
N PHE A 968 19.58 11.73 -4.98
CA PHE A 968 20.88 11.11 -5.18
C PHE A 968 20.78 9.75 -5.86
N ASN A 969 19.58 9.33 -6.28
CA ASN A 969 19.31 8.07 -6.92
C ASN A 969 19.86 6.85 -6.15
N VAL A 970 19.94 6.97 -4.83
CA VAL A 970 20.34 5.91 -3.91
C VAL A 970 19.10 5.13 -3.54
N ARG A 971 18.55 4.43 -4.54
CA ARG A 971 17.33 3.63 -4.42
C ARG A 971 17.54 2.26 -5.02
N LEU A 972 17.22 1.25 -4.21
CA LEU A 972 17.29 -0.15 -4.56
C LEU A 972 15.90 -0.79 -4.69
N GLY A 973 14.83 -0.12 -4.26
CA GLY A 973 13.48 -0.65 -4.43
C GLY A 973 13.05 -0.69 -5.89
N TRP A 974 12.00 -1.46 -6.15
CA TRP A 974 11.58 -1.82 -7.50
C TRP A 974 10.08 -1.60 -7.69
N TRP A 975 9.72 -0.80 -8.69
CA TRP A 975 8.32 -0.62 -9.08
C TRP A 975 7.87 -1.74 -10.00
N ILE A 976 6.90 -2.54 -9.59
CA ILE A 976 6.42 -3.70 -10.37
C ILE A 976 4.91 -3.61 -10.59
N GLY A 977 4.40 -4.23 -11.65
CA GLY A 977 2.97 -4.31 -11.92
C GLY A 977 2.20 -4.84 -10.71
N ASN A 978 1.12 -4.15 -10.34
CA ASN A 978 0.31 -4.53 -9.19
C ASN A 978 -0.49 -5.81 -9.48
N THR A 979 -0.27 -6.85 -8.68
CA THR A 979 -0.93 -8.16 -8.83
C THR A 979 -2.45 -8.08 -8.69
N ARG A 980 -3.00 -7.08 -8.00
CA ARG A 980 -4.46 -6.90 -7.85
C ARG A 980 -5.11 -6.25 -9.09
N LEU A 981 -4.34 -5.61 -9.96
CA LEU A 981 -4.82 -4.78 -11.06
C LEU A 981 -4.38 -5.29 -12.45
N LYS A 982 -4.71 -4.55 -13.51
CA LYS A 982 -4.53 -4.96 -14.92
C LYS A 982 -3.08 -4.97 -15.38
N ARG A 983 -2.19 -4.22 -14.73
CA ARG A 983 -0.78 -4.06 -15.12
C ARG A 983 0.17 -5.07 -14.48
N TRP A 984 -0.32 -6.12 -13.82
CA TRP A 984 0.48 -7.13 -13.11
C TRP A 984 1.57 -7.84 -13.94
N LYS A 985 1.46 -7.83 -15.28
CA LYS A 985 2.45 -8.41 -16.19
C LYS A 985 3.60 -7.48 -16.56
N ASP A 986 3.49 -6.19 -16.24
CA ASP A 986 4.50 -5.21 -16.58
C ASP A 986 5.61 -5.23 -15.50
N SER A 987 6.88 -5.31 -15.93
CA SER A 987 8.05 -5.34 -15.05
C SER A 987 8.52 -3.96 -14.57
N ASP A 988 8.12 -2.90 -15.27
CA ASP A 988 8.47 -1.50 -15.02
C ASP A 988 7.30 -0.60 -15.44
N PRO A 989 7.04 0.50 -14.72
CA PRO A 989 6.17 1.57 -15.18
C PRO A 989 6.44 2.09 -16.59
N ARG A 990 5.38 2.28 -17.37
CA ARG A 990 5.46 2.87 -18.73
C ARG A 990 5.82 4.35 -18.77
N GLY A 991 5.69 5.06 -17.65
CA GLY A 991 6.05 6.47 -17.53
C GLY A 991 6.73 6.72 -16.19
N GLY A 992 8.05 6.91 -16.20
CA GLY A 992 8.86 6.92 -14.98
C GLY A 992 8.67 8.15 -14.10
N LEU A 993 8.33 9.31 -14.67
CA LEU A 993 8.28 10.58 -13.94
C LEU A 993 7.26 10.58 -12.80
N LEU A 994 6.07 10.01 -13.04
CA LEU A 994 5.03 9.98 -12.01
C LEU A 994 5.51 9.19 -10.78
N TYR A 995 6.08 8.01 -11.01
CA TYR A 995 6.62 7.15 -9.95
C TYR A 995 7.86 7.75 -9.28
N LEU A 996 8.69 8.50 -10.01
CA LEU A 996 9.81 9.26 -9.45
C LEU A 996 9.32 10.38 -8.52
N ILE A 997 8.23 11.07 -8.86
CA ILE A 997 7.58 12.07 -7.97
C ILE A 997 6.97 11.40 -6.74
N HIS A 998 6.40 10.20 -6.90
CA HIS A 998 5.90 9.40 -5.79
C HIS A 998 7.02 8.99 -4.81
N ASP A 999 8.18 8.56 -5.33
CA ASP A 999 9.38 8.30 -4.51
C ASP A 999 9.88 9.59 -3.82
N LEU A 1000 9.92 10.72 -4.54
CA LEU A 1000 10.36 12.01 -3.99
C LEU A 1000 9.47 12.51 -2.86
N THR A 1001 8.17 12.19 -2.91
CA THR A 1001 7.18 12.57 -1.88
C THR A 1001 7.00 11.51 -0.80
N GLY A 1002 7.67 10.36 -0.90
CA GLY A 1002 7.53 9.25 0.04
C GLY A 1002 6.13 8.63 0.04
N LYS A 1003 5.46 8.59 -1.13
CA LYS A 1003 4.08 8.10 -1.28
C LYS A 1003 4.02 6.88 -2.18
N SER A 1004 3.66 5.74 -1.60
CA SER A 1004 3.25 4.52 -2.29
C SER A 1004 1.85 4.09 -1.83
N ASP A 1005 1.01 3.69 -2.80
CA ASP A 1005 -0.39 3.29 -2.63
C ASP A 1005 -0.63 1.97 -3.39
N ILE A 1006 -1.38 1.07 -2.76
CA ILE A 1006 -1.76 -0.26 -3.26
C ILE A 1006 -2.85 -0.22 -4.32
N ASN A 1007 -3.53 0.93 -4.48
CA ASN A 1007 -4.58 1.12 -5.48
C ASN A 1007 -4.02 1.63 -6.83
N MET A 1008 -2.71 1.70 -6.97
CA MET A 1008 -2.03 2.11 -8.20
C MET A 1008 -1.71 0.90 -9.10
N ASP A 1009 -1.68 1.13 -10.41
CA ASP A 1009 -1.32 0.11 -11.42
C ASP A 1009 0.04 -0.56 -11.17
N TYR A 1010 0.95 0.11 -10.45
CA TYR A 1010 2.26 -0.40 -10.07
C TYR A 1010 2.49 -0.16 -8.58
N VAL A 1011 3.18 -1.09 -7.93
CA VAL A 1011 3.51 -1.07 -6.50
C VAL A 1011 5.02 -1.08 -6.30
N CYS A 1012 5.49 -0.46 -5.21
CA CYS A 1012 6.91 -0.38 -4.89
C CYS A 1012 7.30 -1.48 -3.89
N LEU A 1013 8.17 -2.39 -4.32
CA LEU A 1013 8.74 -3.45 -3.47
C LEU A 1013 10.12 -3.04 -2.95
N SER A 1014 10.44 -3.45 -1.72
CA SER A 1014 11.72 -3.20 -1.05
C SER A 1014 12.15 -4.38 -0.19
N ASP A 1015 13.24 -4.23 0.57
CA ASP A 1015 13.79 -5.26 1.45
C ASP A 1015 12.71 -5.90 2.34
N GLY A 1016 12.70 -7.24 2.42
CA GLY A 1016 11.76 -7.98 3.26
C GLY A 1016 11.86 -7.60 4.74
N GLY A 1017 13.04 -7.16 5.20
CA GLY A 1017 13.29 -6.72 6.57
C GLY A 1017 12.54 -5.46 6.97
N HIS A 1018 12.03 -4.66 6.02
CA HIS A 1018 11.11 -3.57 6.33
C HIS A 1018 9.73 -4.06 6.80
N PHE A 1019 9.42 -5.36 6.61
CA PHE A 1019 8.23 -6.01 7.15
C PHE A 1019 8.60 -7.10 8.16
N ASP A 1020 9.28 -8.16 7.74
CA ASP A 1020 9.70 -9.26 8.59
C ASP A 1020 11.16 -9.58 8.28
N ASN A 1021 12.08 -9.17 9.15
CA ASN A 1021 13.50 -9.42 8.96
C ASN A 1021 13.91 -10.87 9.27
N MET A 1022 13.07 -11.66 9.94
CA MET A 1022 13.37 -13.03 10.31
C MET A 1022 13.01 -14.03 9.20
N GLY A 1023 12.10 -13.67 8.29
CA GLY A 1023 11.51 -14.61 7.33
C GLY A 1023 10.59 -15.64 8.00
N LEU A 1024 10.09 -15.33 9.19
CA LEU A 1024 9.27 -16.21 10.03
C LEU A 1024 7.77 -16.13 9.67
N TYR A 1025 7.29 -14.94 9.29
CA TYR A 1025 5.87 -14.63 9.11
C TYR A 1025 5.18 -15.57 8.11
N GLU A 1026 5.80 -15.79 6.95
CA GLU A 1026 5.24 -16.63 5.88
C GLU A 1026 5.32 -18.14 6.17
N LEU A 1027 6.26 -18.58 7.02
CA LEU A 1027 6.30 -19.97 7.52
C LEU A 1027 5.19 -20.23 8.54
N ILE A 1028 4.93 -19.26 9.42
CA ILE A 1028 3.82 -19.31 10.39
C ILE A 1028 2.47 -19.28 9.66
N ARG A 1029 2.35 -18.48 8.60
CA ARG A 1029 1.16 -18.45 7.74
C ARG A 1029 0.86 -19.82 7.12
N ARG A 1030 1.91 -20.56 6.74
CA ARG A 1030 1.86 -21.94 6.20
C ARG A 1030 1.75 -23.03 7.25
N ARG A 1031 1.54 -22.67 8.53
CA ARG A 1031 1.36 -23.62 9.65
C ARG A 1031 2.52 -24.62 9.79
N CYS A 1032 3.75 -24.18 9.56
CA CYS A 1032 4.92 -25.04 9.77
C CYS A 1032 4.94 -25.55 11.22
N ASN A 1033 5.03 -26.87 11.38
CA ASN A 1033 5.04 -27.51 12.69
C ASN A 1033 6.40 -27.34 13.38
N HIS A 1034 7.47 -27.33 12.58
CA HIS A 1034 8.84 -27.15 13.06
C HIS A 1034 9.53 -26.06 12.23
N ILE A 1035 10.17 -25.10 12.87
CA ILE A 1035 10.87 -24.00 12.21
C ILE A 1035 12.27 -23.87 12.81
N ILE A 1036 13.30 -23.87 11.96
CA ILE A 1036 14.67 -23.48 12.35
C ILE A 1036 14.93 -22.08 11.81
N LEU A 1037 15.28 -21.14 12.68
CA LEU A 1037 15.54 -19.74 12.35
C LEU A 1037 16.99 -19.39 12.65
N GLY A 1038 17.77 -19.08 11.60
CA GLY A 1038 19.11 -18.52 11.71
C GLY A 1038 19.07 -17.00 11.68
N ASP A 1039 19.40 -16.37 12.81
CA ASP A 1039 19.42 -14.93 12.99
C ASP A 1039 20.86 -14.37 12.97
N GLY A 1040 21.20 -13.77 11.83
CA GLY A 1040 22.40 -12.97 11.59
C GLY A 1040 22.13 -11.46 11.52
N GLU A 1041 21.03 -10.96 12.08
CA GLU A 1041 20.71 -9.53 12.20
C GLU A 1041 21.67 -8.80 13.16
N GLN A 1042 21.84 -7.49 12.94
CA GLN A 1042 22.65 -6.63 13.79
C GLN A 1042 21.83 -6.27 15.01
N ASP A 1043 22.32 -6.64 16.17
CA ASP A 1043 21.60 -6.43 17.42
C ASP A 1043 22.63 -6.18 18.52
N GLN A 1044 23.22 -4.97 18.53
CA GLN A 1044 24.24 -4.58 19.50
C GLN A 1044 23.72 -4.63 20.94
N ASP A 1045 22.42 -4.38 21.13
CA ASP A 1045 21.77 -4.46 22.43
C ASP A 1045 21.29 -5.85 22.82
N VAL A 1046 21.33 -6.80 21.89
CA VAL A 1046 20.81 -8.16 22.06
C VAL A 1046 19.36 -8.11 22.57
N ALA A 1047 18.60 -7.15 22.04
CA ALA A 1047 17.21 -6.89 22.36
C ALA A 1047 16.25 -7.78 21.55
N CYS A 1048 16.76 -8.42 20.49
CA CYS A 1048 16.04 -9.29 19.57
C CYS A 1048 14.80 -8.61 18.97
N GLU A 1049 14.93 -7.33 18.58
CA GLU A 1049 13.79 -6.52 18.11
C GLU A 1049 13.13 -7.14 16.87
N GLY A 1050 13.93 -7.63 15.91
CA GLY A 1050 13.43 -8.30 14.70
C GLY A 1050 12.54 -9.49 15.02
N LEU A 1051 12.94 -10.34 15.96
CA LEU A 1051 12.16 -11.48 16.43
C LEU A 1051 10.88 -11.02 17.16
N ALA A 1052 10.99 -10.06 18.07
CA ALA A 1052 9.84 -9.53 18.82
C ALA A 1052 8.78 -8.91 17.89
N ASN A 1053 9.22 -8.18 16.86
CA ASN A 1053 8.37 -7.59 15.84
C ASN A 1053 7.67 -8.67 14.99
N ALA A 1054 8.38 -9.73 14.59
CA ALA A 1054 7.79 -10.86 13.87
C ALA A 1054 6.71 -11.58 14.70
N ILE A 1055 6.97 -11.88 15.98
CA ILE A 1055 6.01 -12.52 16.89
C ILE A 1055 4.76 -11.65 17.06
N ARG A 1056 4.92 -10.34 17.28
CA ARG A 1056 3.80 -9.40 17.44
C ARG A 1056 2.91 -9.39 16.20
N ARG A 1057 3.48 -9.44 15.00
CA ARG A 1057 2.74 -9.49 13.74
C ARG A 1057 2.01 -10.82 13.58
N CYS A 1058 2.67 -11.95 13.83
CA CYS A 1058 2.03 -13.28 13.79
C CYS A 1058 0.85 -13.38 14.78
N ARG A 1059 0.96 -12.76 15.95
CA ARG A 1059 -0.14 -12.65 16.93
C ARG A 1059 -1.31 -11.84 16.39
N ILE A 1060 -1.06 -10.62 15.88
CA ILE A 1060 -2.13 -9.72 15.43
C ILE A 1060 -2.82 -10.28 14.18
N ASP A 1061 -2.06 -10.78 13.21
CA ASP A 1061 -2.59 -11.12 11.89
C ASP A 1061 -3.10 -12.56 11.80
N PHE A 1062 -2.50 -13.49 12.55
CA PHE A 1062 -2.85 -14.92 12.50
C PHE A 1062 -3.37 -15.50 13.83
N GLY A 1063 -3.35 -14.74 14.92
CA GLY A 1063 -3.69 -15.23 16.26
C GLY A 1063 -2.73 -16.28 16.80
N VAL A 1064 -1.49 -16.33 16.28
CA VAL A 1064 -0.47 -17.32 16.68
C VAL A 1064 0.37 -16.76 17.82
N GLU A 1065 0.51 -17.56 18.88
CA GLU A 1065 1.37 -17.24 20.01
C GLU A 1065 2.69 -18.01 19.92
N ILE A 1066 3.80 -17.33 20.18
CA ILE A 1066 5.13 -17.93 20.25
C ILE A 1066 5.74 -17.55 21.60
N VAL A 1067 6.10 -18.56 22.38
CA VAL A 1067 6.61 -18.40 23.75
C VAL A 1067 7.95 -19.09 23.87
N PHE A 1068 8.91 -18.40 24.49
CA PHE A 1068 10.23 -18.94 24.84
C PHE A 1068 10.35 -19.04 26.35
N GLU A 1069 10.72 -20.19 26.87
CA GLU A 1069 10.85 -20.41 28.32
C GLU A 1069 12.19 -19.84 28.85
N ASP A 1070 13.30 -20.07 28.14
CA ASP A 1070 14.66 -19.74 28.58
C ASP A 1070 15.28 -18.54 27.83
N PHE A 1071 14.48 -17.57 27.37
CA PHE A 1071 14.96 -16.48 26.50
C PHE A 1071 16.11 -15.64 27.10
N LYS A 1072 16.23 -15.59 28.43
CA LYS A 1072 17.29 -14.84 29.13
C LYS A 1072 18.70 -15.29 28.74
N ASP A 1073 18.87 -16.56 28.37
CA ASP A 1073 20.17 -17.20 28.08
C ASP A 1073 20.84 -16.69 26.79
N ILE A 1074 20.11 -15.98 25.91
CA ILE A 1074 20.67 -15.31 24.71
C ILE A 1074 20.93 -13.81 24.93
N THR A 1075 20.28 -13.19 25.93
CA THR A 1075 20.33 -11.74 26.12
C THR A 1075 21.55 -11.28 26.94
N LYS A 1076 21.80 -9.95 27.00
CA LYS A 1076 22.78 -9.34 27.92
C LYS A 1076 22.55 -9.68 29.40
N LEU A 1077 21.38 -10.22 29.76
CA LEU A 1077 21.00 -10.62 31.12
C LEU A 1077 21.44 -12.04 31.49
N ALA A 1078 22.06 -12.80 30.57
CA ALA A 1078 22.59 -14.12 30.84
C ALA A 1078 23.74 -14.06 31.85
N GLU A 1079 23.72 -14.95 32.85
CA GLU A 1079 24.85 -15.14 33.78
C GLU A 1079 26.09 -15.67 33.02
N GLU A 1080 27.29 -15.26 33.45
CA GLU A 1080 28.54 -15.77 32.88
C GLU A 1080 28.58 -17.31 32.94
N GLY A 1081 28.74 -17.96 31.77
CA GLY A 1081 28.76 -19.42 31.62
C GLY A 1081 27.41 -20.11 31.33
N LYS A 1082 26.29 -19.37 31.25
CA LYS A 1082 24.97 -19.90 30.85
C LYS A 1082 24.47 -19.43 29.48
N LYS A 1083 25.32 -18.72 28.74
CA LYS A 1083 24.97 -18.22 27.41
C LYS A 1083 24.80 -19.38 26.44
N LYS A 1084 23.76 -19.34 25.61
CA LYS A 1084 23.49 -20.35 24.58
C LYS A 1084 23.39 -19.69 23.20
N HIS A 1085 23.79 -20.41 22.16
CA HIS A 1085 23.52 -20.00 20.78
C HIS A 1085 22.10 -20.34 20.32
N VAL A 1086 21.53 -21.40 20.87
CA VAL A 1086 20.24 -21.97 20.46
C VAL A 1086 19.22 -21.88 21.59
N ILE A 1087 18.03 -21.38 21.28
CA ILE A 1087 16.88 -21.40 22.19
C ILE A 1087 15.67 -22.03 21.49
N LYS A 1088 14.92 -22.83 22.24
CA LYS A 1088 13.67 -23.44 21.81
C LYS A 1088 12.47 -22.61 22.24
N GLY A 1089 11.62 -22.30 21.27
CA GLY A 1089 10.31 -21.68 21.44
C GLY A 1089 9.19 -22.64 21.08
N GLU A 1090 8.03 -22.39 21.66
CA GLU A 1090 6.81 -23.16 21.44
C GLU A 1090 5.81 -22.33 20.63
N ILE A 1091 5.27 -22.90 19.55
CA ILE A 1091 4.29 -22.24 18.68
C ILE A 1091 2.90 -22.77 18.99
N THR A 1092 2.00 -21.91 19.42
CA THR A 1092 0.58 -22.23 19.61
C THR A 1092 -0.24 -21.64 18.47
N TYR A 1093 -0.65 -22.52 17.56
CA TYR A 1093 -1.58 -22.18 16.49
C TYR A 1093 -3.03 -22.21 17.00
N PRO A 1094 -3.84 -21.21 16.67
CA PRO A 1094 -5.21 -21.14 17.18
C PRO A 1094 -6.04 -22.32 16.65
N GLY A 1095 -6.87 -22.89 17.52
CA GLY A 1095 -7.75 -24.01 17.19
C GLY A 1095 -7.08 -25.38 17.06
N ILE A 1096 -5.80 -25.50 17.44
CA ILE A 1096 -5.02 -26.75 17.40
C ILE A 1096 -4.55 -27.08 18.82
N LYS A 1097 -4.69 -28.34 19.24
CA LYS A 1097 -4.20 -28.81 20.56
C LYS A 1097 -2.70 -29.09 20.57
N ARG A 1098 -2.14 -29.52 19.43
CA ARG A 1098 -0.73 -29.83 19.29
C ARG A 1098 0.07 -28.54 19.05
N LYS A 1099 1.12 -28.38 19.84
CA LYS A 1099 2.05 -27.25 19.78
C LYS A 1099 3.16 -27.52 18.76
N GLY A 1100 3.53 -26.50 18.01
CA GLY A 1100 4.69 -26.49 17.11
C GLY A 1100 5.97 -26.07 17.84
N THR A 1101 7.10 -26.09 17.15
CA THR A 1101 8.42 -25.77 17.72
C THR A 1101 9.16 -24.78 16.83
N LEU A 1102 9.74 -23.75 17.44
CA LEU A 1102 10.66 -22.80 16.83
C LEU A 1102 12.04 -22.97 17.45
N ILE A 1103 13.06 -23.28 16.65
CA ILE A 1103 14.46 -23.31 17.06
C ILE A 1103 15.08 -21.99 16.60
N TYR A 1104 15.50 -21.15 17.54
CA TYR A 1104 16.10 -19.85 17.27
C TYR A 1104 17.61 -19.92 17.50
N ILE A 1105 18.39 -19.65 16.46
CA ILE A 1105 19.85 -19.70 16.45
C ILE A 1105 20.36 -18.28 16.24
N LYS A 1106 21.00 -17.69 17.26
CA LYS A 1106 21.48 -16.31 17.21
C LYS A 1106 22.98 -16.24 17.00
N ALA A 1107 23.43 -15.35 16.12
CA ALA A 1107 24.82 -14.91 16.07
C ALA A 1107 25.18 -14.16 17.37
N ALA A 1108 25.74 -14.88 18.33
CA ALA A 1108 26.15 -14.40 19.64
C ALA A 1108 27.48 -15.04 20.04
N LEU A 1109 28.17 -14.46 21.03
CA LEU A 1109 29.34 -15.06 21.67
C LEU A 1109 28.99 -15.56 23.07
N THR A 1110 29.15 -16.84 23.30
CA THR A 1110 28.84 -17.65 24.48
C THR A 1110 30.07 -17.95 25.33
N GLY A 1111 31.28 -17.90 24.77
CA GLY A 1111 32.57 -18.06 25.47
C GLY A 1111 33.24 -19.42 25.29
N ASP A 1112 32.59 -20.36 24.62
CA ASP A 1112 33.07 -21.69 24.23
C ASP A 1112 33.63 -21.72 22.79
N GLU A 1113 33.78 -20.56 22.15
CA GLU A 1113 34.19 -20.50 20.75
C GLU A 1113 35.62 -21.00 20.53
N PRO A 1114 35.91 -21.55 19.33
CA PRO A 1114 37.25 -21.93 18.96
C PRO A 1114 38.22 -20.74 18.91
N ILE A 1115 39.53 -21.05 18.99
CA ILE A 1115 40.61 -20.06 19.16
C ILE A 1115 40.63 -19.00 18.04
N ASP A 1116 40.32 -19.38 16.81
CA ASP A 1116 40.28 -18.47 15.64
C ASP A 1116 39.16 -17.42 15.77
N ILE A 1117 37.96 -17.83 16.17
CA ILE A 1117 36.84 -16.89 16.42
C ILE A 1117 37.18 -15.95 17.59
N ARG A 1118 37.78 -16.49 18.65
CA ARG A 1118 38.16 -15.70 19.83
C ARG A 1118 39.24 -14.67 19.52
N GLU A 1119 40.23 -15.02 18.71
CA GLU A 1119 41.27 -14.10 18.26
C GLU A 1119 40.67 -12.97 17.42
N TYR A 1120 39.81 -13.30 16.45
CA TYR A 1120 39.13 -12.30 15.63
C TYR A 1120 38.24 -11.37 16.46
N ALA A 1121 37.50 -11.90 17.44
CA ALA A 1121 36.67 -11.11 18.35
C ALA A 1121 37.48 -10.17 19.24
N LEU A 1122 38.68 -10.58 19.68
CA LEU A 1122 39.60 -9.72 20.43
C LEU A 1122 40.18 -8.60 19.56
N ALA A 1123 40.45 -8.88 18.28
CA ALA A 1123 40.91 -7.88 17.32
C ALA A 1123 39.80 -6.92 16.87
N ASN A 1124 38.54 -7.38 16.86
CA ASN A 1124 37.36 -6.65 16.38
C ASN A 1124 36.25 -6.63 17.43
N PRO A 1125 36.23 -5.65 18.35
CA PRO A 1125 35.27 -5.60 19.47
C PRO A 1125 33.80 -5.57 19.06
N ASP A 1126 33.50 -5.11 17.85
CA ASP A 1126 32.14 -5.06 17.32
C ASP A 1126 31.64 -6.44 16.85
N PHE A 1127 32.50 -7.46 16.71
CA PHE A 1127 32.08 -8.81 16.30
C PHE A 1127 31.29 -9.51 17.42
N PRO A 1128 30.15 -10.19 17.13
CA PRO A 1128 29.55 -10.46 15.81
C PRO A 1128 28.49 -9.43 15.37
N GLN A 1129 28.46 -8.25 15.99
CA GLN A 1129 27.50 -7.15 15.76
C GLN A 1129 28.01 -6.02 14.84
N GLN A 1130 28.98 -6.31 13.96
CA GLN A 1130 29.52 -5.35 12.98
C GLN A 1130 28.41 -4.79 12.08
N SER A 1131 28.54 -3.53 11.64
CA SER A 1131 27.46 -2.81 10.94
C SER A 1131 26.99 -3.49 9.65
N THR A 1132 25.68 -3.52 9.40
CA THR A 1132 25.10 -3.96 8.11
C THR A 1132 25.45 -3.04 6.94
N ALA A 1133 25.93 -1.82 7.19
CA ALA A 1133 26.44 -0.95 6.13
C ALA A 1133 27.75 -1.46 5.52
N ASP A 1134 28.49 -2.30 6.27
CA ASP A 1134 29.66 -2.98 5.75
C ASP A 1134 29.26 -4.17 4.88
N GLN A 1135 29.53 -4.05 3.59
CA GLN A 1135 29.27 -5.07 2.57
C GLN A 1135 30.58 -5.57 1.93
N PHE A 1136 31.74 -5.21 2.50
CA PHE A 1136 33.07 -5.40 1.91
C PHE A 1136 33.90 -6.36 2.77
N PHE A 1137 33.39 -7.56 3.03
CA PHE A 1137 34.04 -8.52 3.92
C PHE A 1137 35.41 -8.95 3.39
N ASP A 1138 36.41 -8.94 4.26
CA ASP A 1138 37.68 -9.62 4.02
C ASP A 1138 37.58 -11.13 4.32
N GLU A 1139 38.64 -11.87 4.04
CA GLU A 1139 38.66 -13.33 4.21
C GLU A 1139 38.52 -13.74 5.68
N ALA A 1140 39.16 -13.02 6.61
CA ALA A 1140 39.14 -13.34 8.03
C ALA A 1140 37.75 -13.11 8.62
N GLN A 1141 37.11 -12.01 8.26
CA GLN A 1141 35.73 -11.69 8.66
C GLN A 1141 34.75 -12.72 8.10
N PHE A 1142 34.88 -13.10 6.83
CA PHE A 1142 34.04 -14.11 6.21
C PHE A 1142 34.17 -15.47 6.93
N GLU A 1143 35.40 -15.96 7.12
CA GLU A 1143 35.61 -17.25 7.77
C GLU A 1143 35.16 -17.26 9.24
N SER A 1144 35.33 -16.16 9.97
CA SER A 1144 34.89 -16.05 11.36
C SER A 1144 33.37 -16.15 11.50
N TYR A 1145 32.59 -15.46 10.66
CA TYR A 1145 31.12 -15.58 10.67
C TYR A 1145 30.65 -16.97 10.22
N ARG A 1146 31.27 -17.55 9.19
CA ARG A 1146 30.95 -18.90 8.70
C ARG A 1146 31.21 -19.94 9.79
N LYS A 1147 32.36 -19.86 10.45
CA LYS A 1147 32.74 -20.78 11.52
C LYS A 1147 31.85 -20.61 12.74
N LEU A 1148 31.49 -19.37 13.10
CA LEU A 1148 30.54 -19.09 14.18
C LEU A 1148 29.20 -19.77 13.93
N GLY A 1149 28.60 -19.62 12.74
CA GLY A 1149 27.34 -20.28 12.41
C GLY A 1149 27.41 -21.80 12.40
N TYR A 1150 28.55 -22.38 12.00
CA TYR A 1150 28.78 -23.82 12.08
C TYR A 1150 28.91 -24.30 13.53
N HIS A 1151 29.57 -23.52 14.38
CA HIS A 1151 29.78 -23.83 15.80
C HIS A 1151 28.50 -23.67 16.64
N SER A 1152 27.60 -22.77 16.25
CA SER A 1152 26.37 -22.46 16.99
C SER A 1152 25.42 -23.64 17.23
N ILE A 1153 25.59 -24.78 16.56
CA ILE A 1153 24.82 -26.00 16.80
C ILE A 1153 25.79 -27.13 17.11
N GLU A 1154 25.68 -27.73 18.28
CA GLU A 1154 26.58 -28.82 18.69
C GLU A 1154 26.01 -30.17 18.28
N HIS A 1155 24.75 -30.41 18.64
CA HIS A 1155 24.11 -31.73 18.58
C HIS A 1155 22.71 -31.70 17.96
N ILE A 1156 22.30 -32.81 17.33
CA ILE A 1156 20.99 -32.93 16.68
C ILE A 1156 19.81 -32.80 17.66
N GLN A 1157 20.01 -33.15 18.95
CA GLN A 1157 18.99 -33.05 19.99
C GLN A 1157 18.51 -31.61 20.21
N GLU A 1158 19.39 -30.62 20.02
CA GLU A 1158 19.07 -29.20 20.16
C GLU A 1158 18.05 -28.74 19.10
N LEU A 1159 18.07 -29.40 17.94
CA LEU A 1159 17.14 -29.12 16.86
C LEU A 1159 15.78 -29.77 17.08
N GLY A 1160 15.63 -30.71 18.03
CA GLY A 1160 14.34 -31.37 18.28
C GLY A 1160 13.78 -32.12 17.06
N LEU A 1161 14.65 -32.57 16.16
CA LEU A 1161 14.33 -33.25 14.88
C LEU A 1161 14.55 -34.77 14.91
N THR A 1162 14.70 -35.36 16.11
CA THR A 1162 14.86 -36.82 16.32
C THR A 1162 13.57 -37.59 16.09
#